data_AF-A0A2G6NHP0-F1
#
_entry.id   AF-A0A2G6NHP0-F1
#
_cell.length_a   1.000
_cell.length_b   1.000
_cell.length_c   1.000
_cell.angle_alpha   90.00
_cell.angle_beta   90.00
_cell.angle_gamma   90.00
#
_symmetry.space_group_name_H-M   'P 1'
#
loop_
_entity.id
_entity.type
_entity.pdbx_description
1 polymer ?
#
loop_
_entity_poly.entity_id
_entity_poly.type
_entity_poly.pdbx_seq_one_letter_code
_entity_poly.pdbx_strand_id
1 'polypeptide(L)'
;MTRENYFILLELQVDPPETDAQVIEAAITKKQAEWSRLRNHPTKGTQAKQLIGMISDIRKVMLDDVLRDEEAVRASKAAERQEAESFAEVDRFIDILMSKGGISKEEIFNLAKKTGLEPKAVQGRIAKKMKEKTALLDRHIETRSAKGFMTPDEITTLSQTHGLPEKMIRKRITVPIQKGKSGFQTEPESRLAKSIEKGIADNLKIVGKSSLYDFLGLSPLATLEELQQQALAVKADYDRMAKKDATTTAGIVLTGHCMTLFKTAEARRMYDQARVASRLEELDGDIDIAGMGGKIKPGTFRELMKRAESIGMDPDAAEAYITDYCRKRKWKLNTGSVSRRPAYFFLILLCVLVAAGVLVITSLFLLRSKQMAAREFENLLIQVEETQDLEQKRKLLMRYADVYGDTENGKIASARADILTRKIARKSFEAANSAVDELVAAGSFEAADQRLSAAIKQLAGNPDVGKLKKKRESIAQAADDQAFDTINEKRLTLGSDDRIEMYMRYLHRFPKGRHVSEVRAYIDEMREEYYMFIEKTVNLFAEKQEWETAYLLSARYLEVYKENHRHTEKMEKLRQKYQFRRRDAEVLEALDEKAAALGKDYVAAKAIYADHLKAYPYSDEWLQKTLANRLKEKDRQIEGQRIAAARAVVMNQFSAAARSRFTVQNADVLLDGKTGLMWTLLDSSQIRQTCLSFDDAKDYTKALAFGGYTDWRLPTQQELAGIFRTAPVFPVEDESRWYWSSTQFSSYADGWTHIVSVLSPDGRKNGKIDSRECGSVLAVRTP
;
A
#
# COMPACT_ATOMS: atom_id res chain seq x y z
N MET A 1 -14.93 42.64 14.50
CA MET A 1 -15.10 41.36 15.22
C MET A 1 -16.37 40.73 14.70
N THR A 2 -16.28 39.61 13.99
CA THR A 2 -17.43 38.89 13.45
C THR A 2 -18.15 38.20 14.59
N ARG A 3 -19.46 38.47 14.75
CA ARG A 3 -20.31 37.78 15.72
C ARG A 3 -20.35 36.27 15.40
N GLU A 4 -20.40 35.45 16.44
CA GLU A 4 -20.53 34.00 16.30
C GLU A 4 -21.89 33.66 15.67
N ASN A 5 -21.93 32.63 14.81
CA ASN A 5 -23.11 32.25 14.05
C ASN A 5 -24.24 31.76 14.97
N TYR A 6 -25.49 32.08 14.64
CA TYR A 6 -26.61 31.81 15.53
C TYR A 6 -26.95 30.32 15.68
N PHE A 7 -26.70 29.48 14.67
CA PHE A 7 -26.83 28.03 14.83
C PHE A 7 -25.82 27.47 15.84
N ILE A 8 -24.60 28.01 15.85
CA ILE A 8 -23.53 27.61 16.78
C ILE A 8 -23.86 28.10 18.20
N LEU A 9 -24.26 29.37 18.35
CA LEU A 9 -24.63 29.95 19.64
C LEU A 9 -25.84 29.25 20.30
N LEU A 10 -26.79 28.82 19.48
CA LEU A 10 -28.00 28.12 19.93
C LEU A 10 -27.82 26.59 20.03
N GLU A 11 -26.64 26.07 19.65
CA GLU A 11 -26.35 24.63 19.62
C GLU A 11 -27.37 23.84 18.77
N LEU A 12 -27.78 24.42 17.64
CA LEU A 12 -28.73 23.82 16.69
C LEU A 12 -28.00 23.02 15.61
N GLN A 13 -28.69 22.04 15.03
CA GLN A 13 -28.14 21.23 13.94
C GLN A 13 -27.94 22.10 12.68
N VAL A 14 -26.76 22.00 12.07
CA VAL A 14 -26.34 22.80 10.89
C VAL A 14 -26.50 22.01 9.59
N ASP A 15 -26.37 20.68 9.63
CA ASP A 15 -26.54 19.81 8.47
C ASP A 15 -27.29 18.49 8.83
N PRO A 16 -28.54 18.30 8.36
CA PRO A 16 -29.40 19.33 7.78
C PRO A 16 -29.70 20.47 8.78
N PRO A 17 -29.92 21.71 8.30
CA PRO A 17 -30.21 22.83 9.18
C PRO A 17 -31.57 22.67 9.87
N GLU A 18 -31.63 22.98 11.17
CA GLU A 18 -32.89 23.00 11.90
C GLU A 18 -33.85 24.05 11.30
N THR A 19 -35.07 23.61 10.98
CA THR A 19 -36.09 24.42 10.31
C THR A 19 -37.37 24.56 11.14
N ASP A 20 -37.51 23.80 12.23
CA ASP A 20 -38.66 23.88 13.12
C ASP A 20 -38.59 25.10 14.03
N ALA A 21 -39.49 26.06 13.80
CA ALA A 21 -39.59 27.29 14.57
C ALA A 21 -39.83 27.05 16.08
N GLN A 22 -40.52 25.97 16.47
CA GLN A 22 -40.74 25.66 17.89
C GLN A 22 -39.45 25.19 18.58
N VAL A 23 -38.66 24.37 17.88
CA VAL A 23 -37.35 23.90 18.36
C VAL A 23 -36.38 25.06 18.50
N ILE A 24 -36.37 25.96 17.52
CA ILE A 24 -35.53 27.17 17.53
C ILE A 24 -35.90 28.09 18.70
N GLU A 25 -37.18 28.39 18.91
CA GLU A 25 -37.61 29.27 20.01
C GLU A 25 -37.33 28.64 21.39
N ALA A 26 -37.47 27.31 21.50
CA ALA A 26 -37.09 26.58 22.70
C ALA A 26 -35.57 26.69 22.97
N ALA A 27 -34.73 26.57 21.95
CA ALA A 27 -33.28 26.73 22.07
C ALA A 27 -32.88 28.15 22.49
N ILE A 28 -33.51 29.17 21.89
CA ILE A 28 -33.31 30.58 22.26
C ILE A 28 -33.66 30.80 23.74
N THR A 29 -34.80 30.31 24.17
CA THR A 29 -35.27 30.45 25.57
C THR A 29 -34.34 29.76 26.55
N LYS A 30 -33.87 28.55 26.21
CA LYS A 30 -32.89 27.79 27.01
C LYS A 30 -31.57 28.56 27.17
N LYS A 31 -31.02 29.08 26.07
CA LYS A 31 -29.77 29.84 26.07
C LYS A 31 -29.90 31.17 26.78
N GLN A 32 -31.03 31.86 26.64
CA GLN A 32 -31.34 33.09 27.37
C GLN A 32 -31.29 32.86 28.90
N ALA A 33 -31.87 31.76 29.39
CA ALA A 33 -31.84 31.41 30.81
C ALA A 33 -30.41 31.08 31.29
N GLU A 34 -29.64 30.34 30.49
CA GLU A 34 -28.24 30.00 30.78
C GLU A 34 -27.36 31.25 30.90
N TRP A 35 -27.42 32.15 29.92
CA TRP A 35 -26.64 33.38 29.92
C TRP A 35 -27.05 34.32 31.06
N SER A 36 -28.34 34.35 31.41
CA SER A 36 -28.83 35.14 32.55
C SER A 36 -28.24 34.69 33.88
N ARG A 37 -28.03 33.39 34.10
CA ARG A 37 -27.35 32.85 35.29
C ARG A 37 -25.88 33.25 35.34
N LEU A 38 -25.21 33.29 34.18
CA LEU A 38 -23.80 33.64 34.06
C LEU A 38 -23.54 35.15 34.07
N ARG A 39 -24.59 35.99 34.05
CA ARG A 39 -24.50 37.46 33.94
C ARG A 39 -23.57 38.13 34.96
N ASN A 40 -23.49 37.59 36.19
CA ASN A 40 -22.65 38.12 37.27
C ASN A 40 -21.44 37.21 37.57
N HIS A 41 -21.12 36.25 36.71
CA HIS A 41 -19.99 35.34 36.90
C HIS A 41 -18.65 36.09 36.80
N PRO A 42 -17.66 35.86 37.70
CA PRO A 42 -16.42 36.64 37.76
C PRO A 42 -15.63 36.71 36.45
N THR A 43 -15.61 35.61 35.70
CA THR A 43 -14.87 35.51 34.42
C THR A 43 -15.75 35.47 33.17
N LYS A 44 -17.06 35.19 33.30
CA LYS A 44 -17.97 34.97 32.16
C LYS A 44 -19.08 36.02 32.05
N GLY A 45 -19.21 36.92 33.03
CA GLY A 45 -20.30 37.90 33.11
C GLY A 45 -20.32 38.91 31.96
N THR A 46 -19.15 39.35 31.47
CA THR A 46 -19.06 40.31 30.36
C THR A 46 -19.59 39.69 29.05
N GLN A 47 -19.17 38.47 28.72
CA GLN A 47 -19.63 37.75 27.53
C GLN A 47 -21.14 37.42 27.62
N ALA A 48 -21.61 36.99 28.79
CA ALA A 48 -23.02 36.70 29.02
C ALA A 48 -23.92 37.93 28.83
N LYS A 49 -23.50 39.12 29.30
CA LYS A 49 -24.24 40.38 29.08
C LYS A 49 -24.34 40.75 27.59
N GLN A 50 -23.30 40.51 26.81
CA GLN A 50 -23.31 40.74 25.35
C GLN A 50 -24.28 39.79 24.65
N LEU A 51 -24.24 38.50 24.95
CA LEU A 51 -25.13 37.49 24.35
C LEU A 51 -26.61 37.74 24.68
N ILE A 52 -26.92 38.16 25.91
CA ILE A 52 -28.28 38.57 26.31
C ILE A 52 -28.76 39.77 25.46
N GLY A 53 -27.89 40.74 25.20
CA GLY A 53 -28.20 41.90 24.35
C GLY A 53 -28.50 41.53 22.89
N MET A 54 -28.03 40.37 22.42
CA MET A 54 -28.23 39.89 21.05
C MET A 54 -29.50 39.06 20.87
N ILE A 55 -30.20 38.65 21.94
CA ILE A 55 -31.39 37.77 21.87
C ILE A 55 -32.46 38.31 20.92
N SER A 56 -32.69 39.63 20.90
CA SER A 56 -33.67 40.24 19.98
C SER A 56 -33.28 40.08 18.51
N ASP A 57 -31.99 40.15 18.19
CA ASP A 57 -31.48 39.97 16.83
C ASP A 57 -31.45 38.48 16.44
N ILE A 58 -31.11 37.61 17.40
CA ILE A 58 -31.17 36.15 17.22
C ILE A 58 -32.59 35.70 16.86
N ARG A 59 -33.61 36.15 17.60
CA ARG A 59 -35.02 35.85 17.28
C ARG A 59 -35.41 36.35 15.90
N LYS A 60 -35.01 37.57 15.55
CA LYS A 60 -35.32 38.17 14.24
C LYS A 60 -34.74 37.36 13.09
N VAL A 61 -33.49 36.90 13.22
CA VAL A 61 -32.80 36.16 12.15
C VAL A 61 -33.23 34.69 12.09
N MET A 62 -33.43 34.04 13.25
CA MET A 62 -33.68 32.59 13.31
C MET A 62 -35.16 32.22 13.12
N LEU A 63 -36.11 33.13 13.36
CA LEU A 63 -37.54 32.91 13.12
C LEU A 63 -38.00 33.35 11.72
N ASP A 64 -37.14 34.00 10.94
CA ASP A 64 -37.40 34.37 9.54
C ASP A 64 -36.75 33.34 8.61
N ASP A 65 -37.53 32.74 7.71
CA ASP A 65 -37.08 31.62 6.88
C ASP A 65 -35.90 32.00 5.97
N VAL A 66 -35.92 33.20 5.38
CA VAL A 66 -34.89 33.64 4.41
C VAL A 66 -33.60 33.98 5.15
N LEU A 67 -33.69 34.73 6.25
CA LEU A 67 -32.52 35.10 7.04
C LEU A 67 -31.91 33.89 7.76
N ARG A 68 -32.74 32.92 8.16
CA ARG A 68 -32.30 31.64 8.74
C ARG A 68 -31.52 30.83 7.71
N ASP A 69 -32.00 30.72 6.48
CA ASP A 69 -31.29 29.99 5.42
C ASP A 69 -29.93 30.65 5.11
N GLU A 70 -29.86 31.99 5.06
CA GLU A 70 -28.59 32.70 4.88
C GLU A 70 -27.62 32.49 6.06
N GLU A 71 -28.14 32.46 7.29
CA GLU A 71 -27.36 32.18 8.50
C GLU A 71 -26.91 30.71 8.53
N ALA A 72 -27.73 29.77 8.08
CA ALA A 72 -27.41 28.34 7.95
C ALA A 72 -26.32 28.09 6.91
N VAL A 73 -26.39 28.76 5.75
CA VAL A 73 -25.32 28.70 4.72
C VAL A 73 -24.01 29.24 5.27
N ARG A 74 -24.05 30.34 6.05
CA ARG A 74 -22.85 30.86 6.72
C ARG A 74 -22.32 29.90 7.78
N ALA A 75 -23.20 29.21 8.51
CA ALA A 75 -22.83 28.21 9.52
C ALA A 75 -22.18 26.98 8.87
N SER A 76 -22.78 26.46 7.80
CA SER A 76 -22.27 25.36 6.99
C SER A 76 -20.88 25.68 6.41
N LYS A 77 -20.71 26.84 5.77
CA LYS A 77 -19.41 27.29 5.26
C LYS A 77 -18.35 27.47 6.36
N ALA A 78 -18.75 27.90 7.55
CA ALA A 78 -17.84 28.02 8.69
C ALA A 78 -17.44 26.64 9.24
N ALA A 79 -18.39 25.71 9.33
CA ALA A 79 -18.14 24.32 9.74
C ALA A 79 -17.25 23.59 8.73
N GLU A 80 -17.48 23.76 7.43
CA GLU A 80 -16.62 23.23 6.36
C GLU A 80 -15.19 23.78 6.44
N ARG A 81 -15.03 25.08 6.72
CA ARG A 81 -13.70 25.70 6.92
C ARG A 81 -13.01 25.15 8.15
N GLN A 82 -13.71 25.05 9.28
CA GLN A 82 -13.16 24.50 10.52
C GLN A 82 -12.79 23.03 10.36
N GLU A 83 -13.60 22.24 9.65
CA GLU A 83 -13.29 20.86 9.28
C GLU A 83 -12.05 20.82 8.38
N ALA A 84 -11.99 21.64 7.33
CA ALA A 84 -10.85 21.70 6.41
C ALA A 84 -9.54 22.10 7.12
N GLU A 85 -9.60 23.03 8.07
CA GLU A 85 -8.46 23.41 8.92
C GLU A 85 -8.04 22.27 9.85
N SER A 86 -9.01 21.58 10.47
CA SER A 86 -8.77 20.47 11.40
C SER A 86 -8.14 19.24 10.72
N PHE A 87 -8.44 19.02 9.43
CA PHE A 87 -7.88 17.89 8.66
C PHE A 87 -6.78 18.30 7.68
N ALA A 88 -6.32 19.56 7.68
CA ALA A 88 -5.35 20.07 6.71
C ALA A 88 -4.03 19.27 6.68
N GLU A 89 -3.56 18.81 7.84
CA GLU A 89 -2.35 17.99 7.93
C GLU A 89 -2.59 16.57 7.40
N VAL A 90 -3.72 15.97 7.76
CA VAL A 90 -4.12 14.61 7.34
C VAL A 90 -4.31 14.59 5.82
N ASP A 91 -4.97 15.61 5.27
CA ASP A 91 -5.19 15.77 3.83
C ASP A 91 -3.90 15.89 3.04
N ARG A 92 -2.92 16.63 3.57
CA ARG A 92 -1.59 16.75 2.96
C ARG A 92 -0.91 15.39 2.88
N PHE A 93 -0.98 14.59 3.94
CA PHE A 93 -0.42 13.24 3.94
C PHE A 93 -1.17 12.31 2.98
N ILE A 94 -2.50 12.40 2.92
CA ILE A 94 -3.31 11.64 1.96
C ILE A 94 -2.91 12.01 0.52
N ASP A 95 -2.73 13.28 0.20
CA ASP A 95 -2.33 13.74 -1.14
C ASP A 95 -0.96 13.17 -1.56
N ILE A 96 0.01 13.13 -0.64
CA ILE A 96 1.34 12.53 -0.87
C ILE A 96 1.25 11.00 -1.05
N LEU A 97 0.42 10.33 -0.26
CA LEU A 97 0.25 8.88 -0.38
C LEU A 97 -0.48 8.51 -1.68
N MET A 98 -1.48 9.29 -2.09
CA MET A 98 -2.17 9.10 -3.36
C MET A 98 -1.23 9.23 -4.57
N SER A 99 -0.21 10.10 -4.53
CA SER A 99 0.75 10.24 -5.64
C SER A 99 1.64 9.02 -5.85
N LYS A 100 1.73 8.10 -4.87
CA LYS A 100 2.44 6.81 -5.00
C LYS A 100 1.63 5.74 -5.74
N GLY A 101 0.38 6.02 -6.09
CA GLY A 101 -0.47 5.12 -6.87
C GLY A 101 -1.37 4.19 -6.06
N GLY A 102 -1.49 4.40 -4.74
CA GLY A 102 -2.40 3.70 -3.85
C GLY A 102 -2.02 3.92 -2.38
N ILE A 103 -2.97 3.72 -1.46
CA ILE A 103 -2.75 3.81 -0.01
C ILE A 103 -3.01 2.42 0.58
N SER A 104 -1.99 1.82 1.21
CA SER A 104 -2.09 0.50 1.83
C SER A 104 -2.86 0.54 3.16
N LYS A 105 -3.38 -0.61 3.60
CA LYS A 105 -4.04 -0.71 4.92
C LYS A 105 -3.10 -0.34 6.07
N GLU A 106 -1.81 -0.63 5.92
CA GLU A 106 -0.76 -0.29 6.87
C GLU A 106 -0.48 1.23 6.89
N GLU A 107 -0.47 1.88 5.73
CA GLU A 107 -0.32 3.34 5.62
C GLU A 107 -1.53 4.07 6.23
N ILE A 108 -2.74 3.56 6.04
CA ILE A 108 -3.96 4.08 6.70
C ILE A 108 -3.83 3.97 8.22
N PHE A 109 -3.36 2.82 8.73
CA PHE A 109 -3.17 2.60 10.16
C PHE A 109 -2.07 3.50 10.75
N ASN A 110 -0.96 3.66 10.05
CA ASN A 110 0.14 4.53 10.48
C ASN A 110 -0.25 6.01 10.43
N LEU A 111 -1.02 6.43 9.42
CA LEU A 111 -1.56 7.78 9.32
C LEU A 111 -2.57 8.06 10.45
N ALA A 112 -3.45 7.11 10.75
CA ALA A 112 -4.37 7.15 11.89
C ALA A 112 -3.61 7.32 13.22
N LYS A 113 -2.58 6.50 13.46
CA LYS A 113 -1.72 6.59 14.65
C LYS A 113 -0.98 7.93 14.76
N LYS A 114 -0.47 8.45 13.63
CA LYS A 114 0.29 9.71 13.60
C LYS A 114 -0.59 10.94 13.84
N THR A 115 -1.83 10.91 13.37
CA THR A 115 -2.77 12.05 13.42
C THR A 115 -3.75 11.97 14.59
N GLY A 116 -3.72 10.86 15.36
CA GLY A 116 -4.65 10.63 16.48
C GLY A 116 -6.09 10.34 16.04
N LEU A 117 -6.31 10.04 14.75
CA LEU A 117 -7.62 9.72 14.19
C LEU A 117 -7.87 8.22 14.18
N GLU A 118 -9.14 7.82 14.20
CA GLU A 118 -9.48 6.41 13.96
C GLU A 118 -9.21 6.02 12.49
N PRO A 119 -8.78 4.77 12.20
CA PRO A 119 -8.58 4.29 10.83
C PRO A 119 -9.80 4.48 9.93
N LYS A 120 -11.01 4.38 10.49
CA LYS A 120 -12.27 4.61 9.76
C LYS A 120 -12.45 6.09 9.37
N ALA A 121 -12.05 7.03 10.22
CA ALA A 121 -12.09 8.46 9.92
C ALA A 121 -11.09 8.81 8.81
N VAL A 122 -9.88 8.23 8.86
CA VAL A 122 -8.87 8.38 7.80
C VAL A 122 -9.37 7.79 6.48
N GLN A 123 -10.02 6.62 6.49
CA GLN A 123 -10.65 6.06 5.29
C GLN A 123 -11.74 6.95 4.71
N GLY A 124 -12.60 7.52 5.55
CA GLY A 124 -13.62 8.49 5.13
C GLY A 124 -12.99 9.72 4.47
N ARG A 125 -11.89 10.22 5.03
CA ARG A 125 -11.15 11.35 4.47
C ARG A 125 -10.48 11.02 3.13
N ILE A 126 -9.88 9.83 3.01
CA ILE A 126 -9.34 9.31 1.75
C ILE A 126 -10.44 9.25 0.69
N ALA A 127 -11.63 8.75 1.03
CA ALA A 127 -12.75 8.69 0.09
C ALA A 127 -13.21 10.10 -0.35
N LYS A 128 -13.29 11.07 0.56
CA LYS A 128 -13.64 12.47 0.26
C LYS A 128 -12.61 13.11 -0.68
N LYS A 129 -11.32 13.00 -0.36
CA LYS A 129 -10.22 13.53 -1.19
C LYS A 129 -10.11 12.83 -2.54
N MET A 130 -10.34 11.52 -2.59
CA MET A 130 -10.39 10.77 -3.85
C MET A 130 -11.56 11.24 -4.71
N LYS A 131 -12.74 11.46 -4.12
CA LYS A 131 -13.92 11.98 -4.83
C LYS A 131 -13.64 13.35 -5.44
N GLU A 132 -13.08 14.29 -4.68
CA GLU A 132 -12.68 15.63 -5.16
C GLU A 132 -11.69 15.55 -6.32
N LYS A 133 -10.64 14.73 -6.17
CA LYS A 133 -9.59 14.58 -7.17
C LYS A 133 -10.10 13.91 -8.45
N THR A 134 -11.00 12.93 -8.31
CA THR A 134 -11.64 12.27 -9.46
C THR A 134 -12.64 13.18 -10.17
N ALA A 135 -13.34 14.08 -9.46
CA ALA A 135 -14.27 15.01 -10.09
C ALA A 135 -13.55 16.00 -11.02
N LEU A 136 -12.36 16.47 -10.64
CA LEU A 136 -11.53 17.32 -11.50
C LEU A 136 -10.96 16.53 -12.69
N LEU A 137 -10.47 15.31 -12.46
CA LEU A 137 -10.03 14.40 -13.51
C LEU A 137 -11.13 14.14 -14.54
N ASP A 138 -12.36 13.88 -14.09
CA ASP A 138 -13.49 13.57 -14.96
C ASP A 138 -13.84 14.75 -15.88
N ARG A 139 -13.70 16.00 -15.41
CA ARG A 139 -13.84 17.21 -16.25
C ARG A 139 -12.75 17.33 -17.33
N HIS A 140 -11.52 16.97 -17.00
CA HIS A 140 -10.41 17.01 -17.96
C HIS A 140 -10.55 15.88 -19.00
N ILE A 141 -11.00 14.69 -18.57
CA ILE A 141 -11.33 13.57 -19.47
C ILE A 141 -12.46 13.97 -20.41
N GLU A 142 -13.54 14.59 -19.91
CA GLU A 142 -14.65 15.10 -20.72
C GLU A 142 -14.15 16.04 -21.82
N THR A 143 -13.34 17.03 -21.46
CA THR A 143 -12.80 18.02 -22.41
C THR A 143 -11.94 17.37 -23.50
N ARG A 144 -11.03 16.46 -23.11
CA ARG A 144 -10.14 15.77 -24.05
C ARG A 144 -10.86 14.72 -24.91
N SER A 145 -11.94 14.13 -24.39
CA SER A 145 -12.75 13.11 -25.08
C SER A 145 -13.75 13.70 -26.07
N ALA A 146 -13.98 15.02 -26.06
CA ALA A 146 -14.92 15.70 -26.97
C ALA A 146 -14.59 15.48 -28.47
N LYS A 147 -13.32 15.19 -28.80
CA LYS A 147 -12.87 14.81 -30.15
C LYS A 147 -13.20 13.36 -30.55
N GLY A 148 -13.83 12.58 -29.66
CA GLY A 148 -14.30 11.22 -29.92
C GLY A 148 -13.25 10.11 -29.74
N PHE A 149 -12.01 10.45 -29.39
CA PHE A 149 -10.94 9.50 -29.06
C PHE A 149 -9.94 10.13 -28.08
N MET A 150 -9.12 9.33 -27.40
CA MET A 150 -8.02 9.80 -26.55
C MET A 150 -6.68 9.23 -27.02
N THR A 151 -5.58 9.98 -26.95
CA THR A 151 -4.25 9.47 -27.33
C THR A 151 -3.48 8.96 -26.11
N PRO A 152 -2.52 8.03 -26.27
CA PRO A 152 -1.66 7.58 -25.18
C PRO A 152 -0.93 8.73 -24.47
N ASP A 153 -0.44 9.71 -25.22
CA ASP A 153 0.27 10.87 -24.67
C ASP A 153 -0.65 11.70 -23.75
N GLU A 154 -1.92 11.89 -24.13
CA GLU A 154 -2.91 12.59 -23.31
C GLU A 154 -3.22 11.86 -22.00
N ILE A 155 -3.21 10.53 -22.02
CA ILE A 155 -3.39 9.70 -20.82
C ILE A 155 -2.20 9.87 -19.87
N THR A 156 -0.98 9.90 -20.42
CA THR A 156 0.24 10.15 -19.66
C THR A 156 0.24 11.56 -19.08
N THR A 157 -0.18 12.58 -19.84
CA THR A 157 -0.33 13.95 -19.33
C THR A 157 -1.36 14.02 -18.21
N LEU A 158 -2.55 13.42 -18.37
CA LEU A 158 -3.56 13.38 -17.30
C LEU A 158 -3.05 12.65 -16.05
N SER A 159 -2.25 11.61 -16.22
CA SER A 159 -1.62 10.88 -15.12
C SER A 159 -0.64 11.75 -14.34
N GLN A 160 0.17 12.53 -15.05
CA GLN A 160 1.13 13.45 -14.46
C GLN A 160 0.45 14.65 -13.78
N THR A 161 -0.50 15.30 -14.46
CA THR A 161 -1.24 16.47 -13.95
C THR A 161 -2.03 16.15 -12.69
N HIS A 162 -2.72 15.01 -12.67
CA HIS A 162 -3.52 14.62 -11.51
C HIS A 162 -2.73 13.77 -10.52
N GLY A 163 -1.49 13.34 -10.80
CA GLY A 163 -0.73 12.44 -9.93
C GLY A 163 -1.52 11.17 -9.61
N LEU A 164 -2.14 10.57 -10.63
CA LEU A 164 -2.96 9.35 -10.54
C LEU A 164 -2.44 8.30 -11.53
N PRO A 165 -2.52 6.99 -11.24
CA PRO A 165 -2.03 5.95 -12.13
C PRO A 165 -2.78 5.93 -13.48
N GLU A 166 -2.04 5.75 -14.59
CA GLU A 166 -2.65 5.62 -15.92
C GLU A 166 -3.72 4.51 -15.98
N LYS A 167 -3.54 3.41 -15.23
CA LYS A 167 -4.53 2.32 -15.17
C LYS A 167 -5.89 2.79 -14.66
N MET A 168 -5.92 3.74 -13.73
CA MET A 168 -7.18 4.30 -13.20
C MET A 168 -7.83 5.24 -14.20
N ILE A 169 -7.03 6.06 -14.87
CA ILE A 169 -7.50 6.97 -15.92
C ILE A 169 -8.08 6.16 -17.09
N ARG A 170 -7.38 5.11 -17.53
CA ARG A 170 -7.83 4.19 -18.59
C ARG A 170 -9.18 3.53 -18.31
N LYS A 171 -9.51 3.25 -17.05
CA LYS A 171 -10.82 2.70 -16.66
C LYS A 171 -11.96 3.73 -16.74
N ARG A 172 -11.63 5.02 -16.67
CA ARG A 172 -12.59 6.13 -16.71
C ARG A 172 -12.80 6.69 -18.11
N ILE A 173 -11.90 6.39 -19.04
CA ILE A 173 -12.04 6.76 -20.45
C ILE A 173 -13.10 5.88 -21.09
N THR A 174 -14.11 6.52 -21.68
CA THR A 174 -15.21 5.87 -22.39
C THR A 174 -15.04 5.88 -23.91
N VAL A 175 -14.09 6.67 -24.43
CA VAL A 175 -13.80 6.80 -25.87
C VAL A 175 -12.61 5.93 -26.33
N PRO A 176 -12.55 5.50 -27.60
CA PRO A 176 -11.44 4.69 -28.11
C PRO A 176 -10.06 5.37 -27.97
N ILE A 177 -9.03 4.58 -27.67
CA ILE A 177 -7.64 5.06 -27.58
C ILE A 177 -6.94 4.88 -28.93
N GLN A 178 -6.49 5.96 -29.57
CA GLN A 178 -5.90 5.93 -30.93
C GLN A 178 -4.53 6.64 -30.97
N LYS A 179 -3.62 6.18 -31.84
CA LYS A 179 -2.34 6.87 -32.12
C LYS A 179 -2.59 7.97 -33.15
N GLY A 180 -2.48 9.23 -32.74
CA GLY A 180 -2.67 10.41 -33.60
C GLY A 180 -1.93 11.62 -33.05
N LYS A 181 -1.78 12.69 -33.84
CA LYS A 181 -1.13 13.93 -33.40
C LYS A 181 -1.87 14.51 -32.18
N SER A 182 -1.13 14.85 -31.12
CA SER A 182 -1.63 15.68 -30.02
C SER A 182 -2.04 17.04 -30.59
N GLY A 183 -3.33 17.34 -30.56
CA GLY A 183 -3.88 18.56 -31.13
C GLY A 183 -5.40 18.55 -31.14
N PHE A 184 -6.00 19.64 -30.66
CA PHE A 184 -7.43 19.89 -30.73
C PHE A 184 -7.80 20.19 -32.19
N GLN A 185 -8.25 19.19 -32.96
CA GLN A 185 -8.80 19.42 -34.29
C GLN A 185 -10.22 19.99 -34.17
N THR A 186 -10.37 21.27 -34.49
CA THR A 186 -11.66 21.92 -34.71
C THR A 186 -12.00 21.85 -36.19
N GLU A 187 -12.40 20.68 -36.69
CA GLU A 187 -13.11 20.62 -37.97
C GLU A 187 -14.63 20.55 -37.75
N PRO A 188 -15.43 21.17 -38.63
CA PRO A 188 -16.77 21.65 -38.33
C PRO A 188 -17.84 20.74 -38.91
N GLU A 189 -17.85 19.46 -38.55
CA GLU A 189 -18.92 18.56 -38.99
C GLU A 189 -19.83 18.22 -37.80
N SER A 190 -21.01 18.86 -37.82
CA SER A 190 -22.17 18.67 -36.94
C SER A 190 -22.11 19.27 -35.53
N ARG A 191 -22.25 20.61 -35.41
CA ARG A 191 -22.53 21.29 -34.13
C ARG A 191 -24.02 21.28 -33.81
N LEU A 192 -24.36 21.17 -32.52
CA LEU A 192 -25.74 21.36 -32.05
C LEU A 192 -26.26 22.74 -32.46
N ALA A 193 -27.50 22.83 -32.96
CA ALA A 193 -28.08 24.10 -33.38
C ALA A 193 -28.16 25.08 -32.19
N LYS A 194 -27.71 26.33 -32.37
CA LYS A 194 -27.69 27.36 -31.31
C LYS A 194 -29.05 27.61 -30.63
N SER A 195 -30.15 27.40 -31.35
CA SER A 195 -31.50 27.50 -30.79
C SER A 195 -31.78 26.40 -29.75
N ILE A 196 -31.31 25.17 -29.99
CA ILE A 196 -31.44 24.04 -29.06
C ILE A 196 -30.54 24.25 -27.84
N GLU A 197 -29.30 24.71 -28.06
CA GLU A 197 -28.35 25.03 -26.99
C GLU A 197 -28.92 26.10 -26.03
N LYS A 198 -29.43 27.20 -26.57
CA LYS A 198 -30.08 28.25 -25.78
C LYS A 198 -31.32 27.73 -25.05
N GLY A 199 -32.15 26.94 -25.73
CA GLY A 199 -33.34 26.32 -25.12
C GLY A 199 -32.98 25.41 -23.94
N ILE A 200 -31.92 24.62 -24.04
CA ILE A 200 -31.45 23.78 -22.93
C ILE A 200 -30.93 24.64 -21.77
N ALA A 201 -30.10 25.66 -22.05
CA ALA A 201 -29.53 26.53 -21.02
C ALA A 201 -30.60 27.31 -20.24
N ASP A 202 -31.58 27.88 -20.93
CA ASP A 202 -32.66 28.65 -20.30
C ASP A 202 -33.53 27.77 -19.39
N ASN A 203 -33.87 26.55 -19.84
CA ASN A 203 -34.66 25.61 -19.03
C ASN A 203 -33.86 25.02 -17.87
N LEU A 204 -32.57 24.76 -18.04
CA LEU A 204 -31.69 24.33 -16.95
C LEU A 204 -31.60 25.38 -15.84
N LYS A 205 -31.56 26.67 -16.20
CA LYS A 205 -31.58 27.79 -15.24
C LYS A 205 -32.87 27.84 -14.42
N ILE A 206 -34.02 27.54 -15.03
CA ILE A 206 -35.32 27.49 -14.35
C ILE A 206 -35.36 26.33 -13.34
N VAL A 207 -34.79 25.17 -13.68
CA VAL A 207 -34.75 23.98 -12.80
C VAL A 207 -33.57 24.03 -11.80
N GLY A 208 -32.69 25.03 -11.88
CA GLY A 208 -31.54 25.18 -11.00
C GLY A 208 -30.45 24.13 -11.24
N LYS A 209 -30.28 23.68 -12.48
CA LYS A 209 -29.32 22.64 -12.87
C LYS A 209 -28.24 23.19 -13.81
N SER A 210 -27.05 22.61 -13.75
CA SER A 210 -25.88 23.07 -14.50
C SER A 210 -25.71 22.39 -15.86
N SER A 211 -26.35 21.23 -16.07
CA SER A 211 -26.27 20.45 -17.31
C SER A 211 -27.38 19.39 -17.38
N LEU A 212 -27.58 18.77 -18.54
CA LEU A 212 -28.48 17.62 -18.67
C LEU A 212 -28.00 16.42 -17.83
N TYR A 213 -26.70 16.29 -17.60
CA TYR A 213 -26.14 15.27 -16.71
C TYR A 213 -26.56 15.49 -15.24
N ASP A 214 -26.42 16.73 -14.75
CA ASP A 214 -26.87 17.15 -13.42
C ASP A 214 -28.40 17.08 -13.27
N PHE A 215 -29.14 17.37 -14.34
CA PHE A 215 -30.59 17.16 -14.40
C PHE A 215 -30.99 15.69 -14.25
N LEU A 216 -30.21 14.75 -14.83
CA LEU A 216 -30.43 13.31 -14.67
C LEU A 216 -29.83 12.74 -13.37
N GLY A 217 -28.99 13.50 -12.66
CA GLY A 217 -28.24 13.02 -11.50
C GLY A 217 -27.10 12.06 -11.86
N LEU A 218 -26.60 12.11 -13.10
CA LEU A 218 -25.56 11.20 -13.60
C LEU A 218 -24.26 11.95 -13.94
N SER A 219 -23.15 11.21 -13.96
CA SER A 219 -21.84 11.75 -14.37
C SER A 219 -21.79 11.93 -15.90
N PRO A 220 -21.07 12.94 -16.42
CA PRO A 220 -20.75 13.04 -17.86
C PRO A 220 -20.00 11.83 -18.41
N LEU A 221 -19.39 11.00 -17.56
CA LEU A 221 -18.73 9.74 -17.92
C LEU A 221 -19.67 8.52 -17.90
N ALA A 222 -20.94 8.67 -17.52
CA ALA A 222 -21.91 7.59 -17.54
C ALA A 222 -22.00 6.97 -18.94
N THR A 223 -22.28 5.68 -18.99
CA THR A 223 -22.51 4.97 -20.26
C THR A 223 -23.76 5.50 -20.93
N LEU A 224 -23.84 5.34 -22.25
CA LEU A 224 -25.02 5.79 -23.01
C LEU A 224 -26.30 5.08 -22.51
N GLU A 225 -26.19 3.81 -22.12
CA GLU A 225 -27.29 3.00 -21.60
C GLU A 225 -27.82 3.54 -20.27
N GLU A 226 -26.94 3.88 -19.32
CA GLU A 226 -27.32 4.48 -18.03
C GLU A 226 -28.05 5.82 -18.23
N LEU A 227 -27.55 6.67 -19.14
CA LEU A 227 -28.18 7.95 -19.46
C LEU A 227 -29.57 7.77 -20.07
N GLN A 228 -29.75 6.76 -20.93
CA GLN A 228 -31.04 6.45 -21.54
C GLN A 228 -32.05 5.92 -20.52
N GLN A 229 -31.63 4.99 -19.67
CA GLN A 229 -32.49 4.43 -18.62
C GLN A 229 -32.93 5.52 -17.63
N GLN A 230 -32.01 6.37 -17.19
CA GLN A 230 -32.32 7.44 -16.26
C GLN A 230 -33.15 8.54 -16.91
N ALA A 231 -32.92 8.87 -18.18
CA ALA A 231 -33.77 9.81 -18.92
C ALA A 231 -35.23 9.31 -19.01
N LEU A 232 -35.43 8.00 -19.18
CA LEU A 232 -36.76 7.39 -19.16
C LEU A 232 -37.41 7.45 -17.77
N ALA A 233 -36.65 7.15 -16.71
CA ALA A 233 -37.14 7.22 -15.34
C ALA A 233 -37.55 8.65 -14.94
N VAL A 234 -36.66 9.63 -15.16
CA VAL A 234 -36.91 11.04 -14.88
C VAL A 234 -38.09 11.55 -15.72
N LYS A 235 -38.21 11.14 -16.98
CA LYS A 235 -39.37 11.45 -17.81
C LYS A 235 -40.68 10.93 -17.19
N ALA A 236 -40.71 9.67 -16.77
CA ALA A 236 -41.89 9.09 -16.15
C ALA A 236 -42.29 9.80 -14.83
N ASP A 237 -41.33 10.37 -14.11
CA ASP A 237 -41.59 11.13 -12.87
C ASP A 237 -42.18 12.51 -13.19
N TYR A 238 -41.61 13.25 -14.15
CA TYR A 238 -42.16 14.53 -14.58
C TYR A 238 -43.53 14.39 -15.26
N ASP A 239 -43.77 13.31 -16.00
CA ASP A 239 -45.07 13.02 -16.61
C ASP A 239 -46.16 12.69 -15.56
N ARG A 240 -45.78 12.22 -14.36
CA ARG A 240 -46.69 11.94 -13.24
C ARG A 240 -47.02 13.17 -12.39
N MET A 241 -46.34 14.31 -12.59
CA MET A 241 -46.59 15.52 -11.83
C MET A 241 -47.88 16.23 -12.30
N ALA A 242 -48.86 16.34 -11.41
CA ALA A 242 -50.17 16.94 -11.72
C ALA A 242 -50.12 18.48 -11.84
N LYS A 243 -49.14 19.14 -11.20
CA LYS A 243 -49.01 20.61 -11.17
C LYS A 243 -48.02 21.07 -12.24
N LYS A 244 -48.49 21.84 -13.23
CA LYS A 244 -47.66 22.37 -14.33
C LYS A 244 -47.20 23.78 -14.03
N ASP A 245 -46.33 23.94 -13.04
CA ASP A 245 -45.64 25.21 -12.82
C ASP A 245 -44.46 25.40 -13.80
N ALA A 246 -43.78 26.54 -13.72
CA ALA A 246 -42.66 26.87 -14.60
C ALA A 246 -41.52 25.84 -14.52
N THR A 247 -41.29 25.27 -13.33
CA THR A 247 -40.25 24.28 -13.07
C THR A 247 -40.60 22.92 -13.67
N THR A 248 -41.84 22.45 -13.47
CA THR A 248 -42.31 21.19 -14.08
C THR A 248 -42.34 21.28 -15.60
N THR A 249 -42.72 22.43 -16.17
CA THR A 249 -42.75 22.64 -17.63
C THR A 249 -41.33 22.64 -18.21
N ALA A 250 -40.38 23.35 -17.58
CA ALA A 250 -38.98 23.33 -17.97
C ALA A 250 -38.38 21.92 -17.85
N GLY A 251 -38.73 21.17 -16.81
CA GLY A 251 -38.33 19.78 -16.62
C GLY A 251 -38.83 18.84 -17.72
N ILE A 252 -40.09 18.97 -18.16
CA ILE A 252 -40.65 18.18 -19.28
C ILE A 252 -39.90 18.48 -20.59
N VAL A 253 -39.56 19.74 -20.85
CA VAL A 253 -38.77 20.12 -22.04
C VAL A 253 -37.37 19.51 -21.97
N LEU A 254 -36.72 19.55 -20.81
CA LEU A 254 -35.40 18.96 -20.60
C LEU A 254 -35.40 17.43 -20.76
N THR A 255 -36.43 16.72 -20.30
CA THR A 255 -36.53 15.26 -20.52
C THR A 255 -36.64 14.92 -22.01
N GLY A 256 -37.37 15.73 -22.80
CA GLY A 256 -37.42 15.60 -24.26
C GLY A 256 -36.04 15.78 -24.92
N HIS A 257 -35.26 16.77 -24.46
CA HIS A 257 -33.88 16.96 -24.91
C HIS A 257 -32.97 15.80 -24.50
N CYS A 258 -33.07 15.28 -23.28
CA CYS A 258 -32.32 14.10 -22.83
C CYS A 258 -32.60 12.87 -23.73
N MET A 259 -33.87 12.61 -24.05
CA MET A 259 -34.27 11.48 -24.91
C MET A 259 -33.73 11.59 -26.33
N THR A 260 -33.49 12.82 -26.82
CA THR A 260 -32.98 13.07 -28.17
C THR A 260 -31.45 13.06 -28.20
N LEU A 261 -30.81 13.77 -27.27
CA LEU A 261 -29.36 13.95 -27.22
C LEU A 261 -28.62 12.71 -26.70
N PHE A 262 -29.23 11.91 -25.82
CA PHE A 262 -28.65 10.64 -25.36
C PHE A 262 -29.13 9.43 -26.17
N LYS A 263 -29.77 9.63 -27.32
CA LYS A 263 -30.23 8.53 -28.19
C LYS A 263 -29.07 7.79 -28.88
N THR A 264 -28.05 8.52 -29.33
CA THR A 264 -26.89 7.95 -30.03
C THR A 264 -25.60 8.55 -29.48
N ALA A 265 -24.48 7.82 -29.65
CA ALA A 265 -23.17 8.31 -29.25
C ALA A 265 -22.78 9.61 -30.00
N GLU A 266 -23.25 9.76 -31.24
CA GLU A 266 -23.06 10.95 -32.05
C GLU A 266 -23.84 12.16 -31.51
N ALA A 267 -25.12 11.97 -31.17
CA ALA A 267 -25.95 13.04 -30.59
C ALA A 267 -25.42 13.52 -29.23
N ARG A 268 -24.94 12.59 -28.40
CA ARG A 268 -24.27 12.90 -27.13
C ARG A 268 -23.01 13.73 -27.37
N ARG A 269 -22.19 13.32 -28.33
CA ARG A 269 -20.94 14.02 -28.69
C ARG A 269 -21.21 15.46 -29.12
N MET A 270 -22.28 15.71 -29.88
CA MET A 270 -22.67 17.07 -30.27
C MET A 270 -23.00 17.96 -29.06
N TYR A 271 -23.71 17.40 -28.07
CA TYR A 271 -24.03 18.11 -26.83
C TYR A 271 -22.78 18.38 -25.98
N ASP A 272 -21.89 17.39 -25.84
CA ASP A 272 -20.63 17.53 -25.10
C ASP A 272 -19.71 18.58 -25.73
N GLN A 273 -19.62 18.61 -27.06
CA GLN A 273 -18.87 19.63 -27.79
C GLN A 273 -19.47 21.03 -27.63
N ALA A 274 -20.81 21.16 -27.68
CA ALA A 274 -21.49 22.44 -27.47
C ALA A 274 -21.22 22.98 -26.05
N ARG A 275 -21.27 22.12 -25.02
CA ARG A 275 -20.96 22.52 -23.63
C ARG A 275 -19.52 22.99 -23.47
N VAL A 276 -18.56 22.30 -24.09
CA VAL A 276 -17.16 22.73 -24.07
C VAL A 276 -17.00 24.06 -24.81
N ALA A 277 -17.65 24.23 -25.97
CA ALA A 277 -17.62 25.48 -26.73
C ALA A 277 -18.23 26.67 -25.95
N SER A 278 -19.35 26.47 -25.26
CA SER A 278 -19.98 27.50 -24.42
C SER A 278 -19.07 27.95 -23.27
N ARG A 279 -18.36 27.02 -22.61
CA ARG A 279 -17.34 27.36 -21.60
C ARG A 279 -16.16 28.12 -22.19
N LEU A 280 -15.77 27.80 -23.43
CA LEU A 280 -14.70 28.50 -24.14
C LEU A 280 -15.10 29.94 -24.51
N GLU A 281 -16.35 30.17 -24.90
CA GLU A 281 -16.89 31.52 -25.19
C GLU A 281 -16.90 32.43 -23.93
N GLU A 282 -16.97 31.88 -22.71
CA GLU A 282 -16.84 32.68 -21.47
C GLU A 282 -15.44 33.30 -21.33
N LEU A 283 -14.41 32.70 -21.95
CA LEU A 283 -13.03 33.19 -21.91
C LEU A 283 -12.77 34.26 -22.97
N ASP A 284 -13.61 34.37 -24.01
CA ASP A 284 -13.43 35.32 -25.12
C ASP A 284 -13.38 36.76 -24.65
N GLY A 285 -14.27 37.14 -23.72
CA GLY A 285 -14.31 38.49 -23.16
C GLY A 285 -13.04 38.83 -22.38
N ASP A 286 -12.51 37.87 -21.61
CA ASP A 286 -11.29 38.04 -20.83
C ASP A 286 -10.05 38.09 -21.74
N ILE A 287 -10.01 37.27 -22.80
CA ILE A 287 -8.96 37.31 -23.83
C ILE A 287 -9.02 38.64 -24.61
N ASP A 288 -10.21 39.14 -24.92
CA ASP A 288 -10.40 40.42 -25.59
C ASP A 288 -9.91 41.58 -24.73
N ILE A 289 -10.20 41.56 -23.43
CA ILE A 289 -9.68 42.53 -22.46
C ILE A 289 -8.15 42.45 -22.38
N ALA A 290 -7.60 41.24 -22.25
CA ALA A 290 -6.17 41.01 -22.18
C ALA A 290 -5.41 41.39 -23.45
N GLY A 291 -6.06 41.27 -24.61
CA GLY A 291 -5.51 41.51 -25.94
C GLY A 291 -5.80 42.89 -26.53
N MET A 292 -6.52 43.78 -25.82
CA MET A 292 -6.89 45.13 -26.30
C MET A 292 -5.70 45.92 -26.87
N GLY A 293 -4.48 45.71 -26.35
CA GLY A 293 -3.25 46.35 -26.84
C GLY A 293 -2.56 45.65 -28.02
N GLY A 294 -3.20 44.67 -28.67
CA GLY A 294 -2.63 43.84 -29.74
C GLY A 294 -1.52 42.87 -29.31
N LYS A 295 -1.28 42.76 -27.99
CA LYS A 295 -0.27 41.89 -27.40
C LYS A 295 -0.72 41.42 -26.01
N ILE A 296 -0.51 40.14 -25.72
CA ILE A 296 -0.76 39.57 -24.39
C ILE A 296 0.59 39.34 -23.70
N LYS A 297 0.77 39.98 -22.54
CA LYS A 297 2.00 39.87 -21.74
C LYS A 297 2.04 38.53 -20.98
N PRO A 298 3.23 38.01 -20.60
CA PRO A 298 3.34 36.74 -19.87
C PRO A 298 2.54 36.70 -18.55
N GLY A 299 2.49 37.82 -17.81
CA GLY A 299 1.71 37.92 -16.57
C GLY A 299 0.21 37.84 -16.80
N THR A 300 -0.31 38.51 -17.84
CA THR A 300 -1.72 38.48 -18.23
C THR A 300 -2.11 37.12 -18.82
N PHE A 301 -1.22 36.50 -19.60
CA PHE A 301 -1.40 35.13 -20.07
C PHE A 301 -1.53 34.14 -18.91
N ARG A 302 -0.71 34.29 -17.86
CA ARG A 302 -0.84 33.46 -16.65
C ARG A 302 -2.19 33.64 -15.97
N GLU A 303 -2.74 34.86 -15.95
CA GLU A 303 -4.06 35.12 -15.37
C GLU A 303 -5.20 34.57 -16.23
N LEU A 304 -5.09 34.65 -17.56
CA LEU A 304 -6.00 33.96 -18.49
C LEU A 304 -5.97 32.44 -18.30
N MET A 305 -4.78 31.87 -18.09
CA MET A 305 -4.64 30.44 -17.82
C MET A 305 -5.28 30.04 -16.48
N LYS A 306 -5.13 30.86 -15.42
CA LYS A 306 -5.84 30.63 -14.14
C LYS A 306 -7.35 30.79 -14.29
N ARG A 307 -7.80 31.76 -15.08
CA ARG A 307 -9.22 31.97 -15.37
C ARG A 307 -9.79 30.77 -16.12
N ALA A 308 -9.08 30.28 -17.13
CA ALA A 308 -9.42 29.05 -17.86
C ALA A 308 -9.49 27.83 -16.92
N GLU A 309 -8.56 27.69 -15.99
CA GLU A 309 -8.58 26.64 -14.97
C GLU A 309 -9.79 26.80 -14.02
N SER A 310 -10.16 28.02 -13.65
CA SER A 310 -11.32 28.31 -12.79
C SER A 310 -12.68 27.96 -13.43
N ILE A 311 -12.78 28.05 -14.75
CA ILE A 311 -13.95 27.59 -15.53
C ILE A 311 -13.86 26.09 -15.89
N GLY A 312 -12.86 25.39 -15.36
CA GLY A 312 -12.69 23.93 -15.44
C GLY A 312 -12.04 23.44 -16.73
N MET A 313 -11.26 24.30 -17.42
CA MET A 313 -10.52 23.90 -18.61
C MET A 313 -9.18 23.25 -18.27
N ASP A 314 -8.79 22.29 -19.11
CA ASP A 314 -7.47 21.68 -19.07
C ASP A 314 -6.38 22.70 -19.50
N PRO A 315 -5.22 22.77 -18.80
CA PRO A 315 -4.19 23.78 -19.08
C PRO A 315 -3.66 23.77 -20.51
N ASP A 316 -3.41 22.61 -21.09
CA ASP A 316 -2.86 22.51 -22.45
C ASP A 316 -3.91 22.93 -23.49
N ALA A 317 -5.17 22.55 -23.25
CA ALA A 317 -6.29 22.94 -24.08
C ALA A 317 -6.55 24.46 -24.02
N ALA A 318 -6.43 25.06 -22.83
CA ALA A 318 -6.53 26.50 -22.62
C ALA A 318 -5.43 27.26 -23.35
N GLU A 319 -4.18 26.81 -23.26
CA GLU A 319 -3.05 27.42 -23.97
C GLU A 319 -3.24 27.33 -25.49
N ALA A 320 -3.64 26.17 -26.01
CA ALA A 320 -3.89 25.98 -27.44
C ALA A 320 -5.02 26.90 -27.93
N TYR A 321 -6.11 27.01 -27.17
CA TYR A 321 -7.24 27.87 -27.49
C TYR A 321 -6.87 29.35 -27.48
N ILE A 322 -6.23 29.85 -26.42
CA ILE A 322 -5.79 31.25 -26.32
C ILE A 322 -4.79 31.58 -27.44
N THR A 323 -3.89 30.65 -27.76
CA THR A 323 -2.91 30.81 -28.84
C THR A 323 -3.59 30.90 -30.21
N ASP A 324 -4.58 30.04 -30.49
CA ASP A 324 -5.35 30.09 -31.74
C ASP A 324 -6.21 31.36 -31.83
N TYR A 325 -6.83 31.77 -30.72
CA TYR A 325 -7.61 33.00 -30.61
C TYR A 325 -6.76 34.24 -30.93
N CYS A 326 -5.57 34.34 -30.32
CA CYS A 326 -4.61 35.41 -30.60
C CYS A 326 -4.12 35.37 -32.05
N ARG A 327 -3.88 34.18 -32.61
CA ARG A 327 -3.44 34.00 -34.01
C ARG A 327 -4.49 34.53 -34.98
N LYS A 328 -5.77 34.18 -34.78
CA LYS A 328 -6.89 34.65 -35.61
C LYS A 328 -7.04 36.18 -35.59
N ARG A 329 -6.75 36.82 -34.45
CA ARG A 329 -6.78 38.28 -34.29
C ARG A 329 -5.44 38.99 -34.55
N LYS A 330 -4.40 38.25 -34.99
CA LYS A 330 -3.03 38.74 -35.24
C LYS A 330 -2.35 39.39 -34.02
N TRP A 331 -2.69 38.95 -32.81
CA TRP A 331 -2.09 39.45 -31.57
C TRP A 331 -0.78 38.74 -31.23
N LYS A 332 0.19 39.49 -30.66
CA LYS A 332 1.48 38.94 -30.24
C LYS A 332 1.38 38.30 -28.86
N LEU A 333 1.55 36.99 -28.78
CA LEU A 333 1.58 36.22 -27.54
C LEU A 333 3.03 36.00 -27.09
N ASN A 334 3.42 36.59 -25.95
CA ASN A 334 4.72 36.34 -25.34
C ASN A 334 4.57 35.28 -24.23
N THR A 335 4.68 34.01 -24.60
CA THR A 335 4.88 32.91 -23.63
C THR A 335 6.38 32.82 -23.35
N GLY A 336 6.79 32.88 -22.09
CA GLY A 336 8.21 32.98 -21.72
C GLY A 336 9.01 31.68 -21.86
N SER A 337 9.03 31.05 -23.04
CA SER A 337 9.83 29.84 -23.31
C SER A 337 10.78 30.02 -24.52
N VAL A 338 12.00 29.50 -24.35
CA VAL A 338 13.16 29.70 -25.23
C VAL A 338 13.01 28.94 -26.54
N SER A 339 13.00 29.63 -27.68
CA SER A 339 13.20 29.02 -29.01
C SER A 339 14.50 29.51 -29.65
N ARG A 340 15.40 28.57 -29.97
CA ARG A 340 16.61 28.82 -30.77
C ARG A 340 16.23 29.30 -32.18
N ARG A 341 16.91 30.34 -32.66
CA ARG A 341 16.88 30.78 -34.07
C ARG A 341 18.27 30.64 -34.68
N PRO A 342 18.36 30.53 -36.01
CA PRO A 342 19.20 31.48 -36.72
C PRO A 342 18.48 32.15 -37.90
N ALA A 343 19.04 33.28 -38.31
CA ALA A 343 18.48 34.28 -39.21
C ALA A 343 18.75 33.98 -40.70
N TYR A 344 17.83 34.47 -41.54
CA TYR A 344 17.92 34.47 -43.00
C TYR A 344 18.55 35.76 -43.54
N PHE A 345 18.89 35.70 -44.83
CA PHE A 345 19.04 36.81 -45.80
C PHE A 345 20.46 37.32 -46.08
N PHE A 346 21.27 36.46 -46.71
CA PHE A 346 22.10 36.87 -47.87
C PHE A 346 22.21 35.79 -48.97
N LEU A 347 21.35 34.76 -48.96
CA LEU A 347 21.55 33.51 -49.75
C LEU A 347 20.40 33.14 -50.70
N ILE A 348 19.43 34.02 -50.93
CA ILE A 348 18.25 33.67 -51.74
C ILE A 348 18.56 33.54 -53.23
N LEU A 349 19.66 34.12 -53.72
CA LEU A 349 20.04 33.98 -55.13
C LEU A 349 20.81 32.67 -55.42
N LEU A 350 21.44 32.04 -54.42
CA LEU A 350 22.20 30.78 -54.58
C LEU A 350 21.33 29.52 -54.34
N CYS A 351 20.30 29.62 -53.50
CA CYS A 351 19.44 28.49 -53.13
C CYS A 351 18.55 27.97 -54.28
N VAL A 352 18.22 28.79 -55.27
CA VAL A 352 17.34 28.37 -56.39
C VAL A 352 18.05 27.37 -57.32
N LEU A 353 19.37 27.47 -57.50
CA LEU A 353 20.15 26.54 -58.31
C LEU A 353 20.44 25.21 -57.58
N VAL A 354 20.61 25.25 -56.25
CA VAL A 354 20.83 24.04 -55.43
C VAL A 354 19.54 23.23 -55.24
N ALA A 355 18.38 23.90 -55.09
CA ALA A 355 17.09 23.22 -54.90
C ALA A 355 16.66 22.35 -56.10
N ALA A 356 16.97 22.79 -57.34
CA ALA A 356 16.70 22.01 -58.54
C ALA A 356 17.58 20.75 -58.65
N GLY A 357 18.87 20.86 -58.26
CA GLY A 357 19.77 19.70 -58.18
C GLY A 357 19.36 18.69 -57.11
N VAL A 358 18.91 19.16 -55.94
CA VAL A 358 18.44 18.30 -54.84
C VAL A 358 17.16 17.55 -55.21
N LEU A 359 16.22 18.15 -55.94
CA LEU A 359 15.00 17.46 -56.40
C LEU A 359 15.30 16.35 -57.42
N VAL A 360 16.27 16.54 -58.30
CA VAL A 360 16.71 15.51 -59.25
C VAL A 360 17.44 14.37 -58.54
N ILE A 361 18.32 14.69 -57.58
CA ILE A 361 19.05 13.69 -56.78
C ILE A 361 18.10 12.88 -55.89
N THR A 362 17.11 13.52 -55.24
CA THR A 362 16.12 12.82 -54.40
C THR A 362 15.17 11.94 -55.23
N SER A 363 14.77 12.38 -56.42
CA SER A 363 13.99 11.56 -57.36
C SER A 363 14.78 10.35 -57.87
N LEU A 364 16.05 10.53 -58.24
CA LEU A 364 16.97 9.45 -58.60
C LEU A 364 17.26 8.48 -57.44
N PHE A 365 17.34 8.98 -56.21
CA PHE A 365 17.56 8.17 -55.02
C PHE A 365 16.34 7.30 -54.67
N LEU A 366 15.12 7.83 -54.83
CA LEU A 366 13.86 7.08 -54.65
C LEU A 366 13.64 6.02 -55.74
N LEU A 367 14.10 6.27 -56.97
CA LEU A 367 14.07 5.27 -58.05
C LEU A 367 15.14 4.18 -57.84
N ARG A 368 16.34 4.54 -57.39
CA ARG A 368 17.40 3.57 -57.02
C ARG A 368 17.03 2.72 -55.81
N SER A 369 16.38 3.28 -54.78
CA SER A 369 15.99 2.53 -53.58
C SER A 369 14.92 1.47 -53.89
N LYS A 370 13.95 1.78 -54.77
CA LYS A 370 12.96 0.81 -55.26
C LYS A 370 13.60 -0.34 -56.05
N GLN A 371 14.61 -0.05 -56.89
CA GLN A 371 15.32 -1.08 -57.64
C GLN A 371 16.25 -1.94 -56.77
N MET A 372 16.84 -1.39 -55.70
CA MET A 372 17.63 -2.15 -54.73
C MET A 372 16.78 -3.12 -53.91
N ALA A 373 15.62 -2.69 -53.41
CA ALA A 373 14.70 -3.56 -52.65
C ALA A 373 14.20 -4.75 -53.48
N ALA A 374 13.98 -4.57 -54.79
CA ALA A 374 13.61 -5.67 -55.69
C ALA A 374 14.72 -6.74 -55.82
N ARG A 375 15.98 -6.30 -55.96
CA ARG A 375 17.14 -7.22 -56.02
C ARG A 375 17.41 -7.92 -54.69
N GLU A 376 17.26 -7.22 -53.58
CA GLU A 376 17.37 -7.83 -52.24
C GLU A 376 16.28 -8.88 -52.01
N PHE A 377 15.07 -8.64 -52.51
CA PHE A 377 13.99 -9.63 -52.44
C PHE A 377 14.29 -10.88 -53.27
N GLU A 378 14.81 -10.74 -54.49
CA GLU A 378 15.22 -11.90 -55.32
C GLU A 378 16.31 -12.74 -54.63
N ASN A 379 17.34 -12.09 -54.08
CA ASN A 379 18.40 -12.77 -53.33
C ASN A 379 17.85 -13.45 -52.05
N LEU A 380 16.92 -12.81 -51.36
CA LEU A 380 16.23 -13.40 -50.21
C LEU A 380 15.46 -14.65 -50.61
N LEU A 381 14.76 -14.65 -51.75
CA LEU A 381 14.00 -15.81 -52.21
C LEU A 381 14.90 -17.01 -52.49
N ILE A 382 16.07 -16.78 -53.11
CA ILE A 382 17.09 -17.82 -53.32
C ILE A 382 17.56 -18.38 -51.97
N GLN A 383 17.90 -17.50 -51.02
CA GLN A 383 18.34 -17.92 -49.68
C GLN A 383 17.25 -18.70 -48.92
N VAL A 384 15.99 -18.32 -49.06
CA VAL A 384 14.83 -19.00 -48.46
C VAL A 384 14.61 -20.36 -49.12
N GLU A 385 14.86 -20.52 -50.41
CA GLU A 385 14.76 -21.80 -51.11
C GLU A 385 15.88 -22.77 -50.69
N GLU A 386 17.12 -22.30 -50.60
CA GLU A 386 18.29 -23.08 -50.18
C GLU A 386 18.26 -23.51 -48.71
N THR A 387 17.67 -22.70 -47.82
CA THR A 387 17.53 -23.04 -46.39
C THR A 387 16.62 -24.26 -46.22
N GLN A 388 16.98 -25.27 -45.45
CA GLN A 388 16.11 -26.44 -45.22
C GLN A 388 15.15 -26.25 -44.03
N ASP A 389 15.60 -25.58 -42.97
CA ASP A 389 14.83 -25.38 -41.74
C ASP A 389 13.69 -24.36 -41.92
N LEU A 390 12.48 -24.77 -41.56
CA LEU A 390 11.27 -23.96 -41.78
C LEU A 390 11.25 -22.70 -40.91
N GLU A 391 11.81 -22.75 -39.70
CA GLU A 391 11.87 -21.62 -38.77
C GLU A 391 12.88 -20.57 -39.25
N GLN A 392 14.02 -21.01 -39.78
CA GLN A 392 15.00 -20.15 -40.43
C GLN A 392 14.43 -19.50 -41.69
N LYS A 393 13.71 -20.23 -42.55
CA LYS A 393 12.98 -19.64 -43.70
C LYS A 393 12.01 -18.55 -43.27
N ARG A 394 11.22 -18.81 -42.21
CA ARG A 394 10.27 -17.82 -41.66
C ARG A 394 10.99 -16.57 -41.16
N LYS A 395 12.08 -16.74 -40.40
CA LYS A 395 12.88 -15.63 -39.85
C LYS A 395 13.50 -14.76 -40.93
N LEU A 396 14.00 -15.35 -42.01
CA LEU A 396 14.55 -14.61 -43.15
C LEU A 396 13.48 -13.74 -43.81
N LEU A 397 12.29 -14.31 -44.07
CA LEU A 397 11.16 -13.58 -44.66
C LEU A 397 10.60 -12.49 -43.73
N MET A 398 10.49 -12.76 -42.42
CA MET A 398 10.05 -11.76 -41.44
C MET A 398 11.02 -10.60 -41.31
N ARG A 399 12.34 -10.86 -41.27
CA ARG A 399 13.36 -9.79 -41.21
C ARG A 399 13.25 -8.84 -42.39
N TYR A 400 12.99 -9.36 -43.58
CA TYR A 400 12.75 -8.53 -44.77
C TYR A 400 11.43 -7.76 -44.67
N ALA A 401 10.35 -8.43 -44.21
CA ALA A 401 9.05 -7.80 -44.02
C ALA A 401 9.06 -6.67 -42.97
N ASP A 402 9.86 -6.78 -41.91
CA ASP A 402 9.99 -5.74 -40.87
C ASP A 402 10.65 -4.47 -41.41
N VAL A 403 11.63 -4.62 -42.31
CA VAL A 403 12.36 -3.49 -42.90
C VAL A 403 11.59 -2.86 -44.07
N TYR A 404 10.87 -3.67 -44.85
CA TYR A 404 10.25 -3.25 -46.11
C TYR A 404 8.72 -3.44 -46.15
N GLY A 405 8.04 -3.49 -45.00
CA GLY A 405 6.62 -3.85 -44.88
C GLY A 405 5.64 -3.02 -45.71
N ASP A 406 5.96 -1.75 -45.98
CA ASP A 406 5.13 -0.86 -46.81
C ASP A 406 5.24 -1.15 -48.32
N THR A 407 6.23 -1.94 -48.75
CA THR A 407 6.44 -2.31 -50.14
C THR A 407 5.63 -3.55 -50.55
N GLU A 408 5.35 -3.70 -51.85
CA GLU A 408 4.67 -4.89 -52.39
C GLU A 408 5.42 -6.20 -52.07
N ASN A 409 6.75 -6.20 -52.24
CA ASN A 409 7.60 -7.34 -51.89
C ASN A 409 7.62 -7.63 -50.38
N GLY A 410 7.56 -6.60 -49.52
CA GLY A 410 7.44 -6.77 -48.08
C GLY A 410 6.14 -7.46 -47.67
N LYS A 411 5.03 -7.09 -48.31
CA LYS A 411 3.73 -7.76 -48.13
C LYS A 411 3.77 -9.22 -48.60
N ILE A 412 4.42 -9.51 -49.73
CA ILE A 412 4.61 -10.90 -50.22
C ILE A 412 5.47 -11.71 -49.25
N ALA A 413 6.56 -11.12 -48.72
CA ALA A 413 7.42 -11.77 -47.74
C ALA A 413 6.65 -12.11 -46.46
N SER A 414 5.85 -11.17 -45.96
CA SER A 414 4.95 -11.37 -44.81
C SER A 414 3.95 -12.50 -45.07
N ALA A 415 3.26 -12.50 -46.22
CA ALA A 415 2.31 -13.55 -46.56
C ALA A 415 2.97 -14.95 -46.66
N ARG A 416 4.20 -15.05 -47.20
CA ARG A 416 4.97 -16.30 -47.23
C ARG A 416 5.41 -16.74 -45.83
N ALA A 417 5.81 -15.80 -44.97
CA ALA A 417 6.12 -16.08 -43.57
C ALA A 417 4.91 -16.61 -42.80
N ASP A 418 3.70 -16.10 -43.07
CA ASP A 418 2.46 -16.59 -42.46
C ASP A 418 2.09 -18.02 -42.90
N ILE A 419 2.35 -18.37 -44.16
CA ILE A 419 2.18 -19.76 -44.64
C ILE A 419 3.15 -20.70 -43.91
N LEU A 420 4.41 -20.29 -43.76
CA LEU A 420 5.40 -21.08 -43.00
C LEU A 420 5.03 -21.19 -41.53
N THR A 421 4.52 -20.12 -40.92
CA THR A 421 4.01 -20.13 -39.54
C THR A 421 2.94 -21.19 -39.34
N ARG A 422 1.95 -21.26 -40.25
CA ARG A 422 0.90 -22.29 -40.23
C ARG A 422 1.46 -23.71 -40.40
N LYS A 423 2.44 -23.89 -41.30
CA LYS A 423 3.09 -25.20 -41.54
C LYS A 423 3.89 -25.69 -40.34
N ILE A 424 4.65 -24.79 -39.69
CA ILE A 424 5.43 -25.09 -38.47
C ILE A 424 4.47 -25.47 -37.35
N ALA A 425 3.42 -24.67 -37.13
CA ALA A 425 2.45 -24.95 -36.09
C ALA A 425 1.73 -26.31 -36.29
N ARG A 426 1.41 -26.68 -37.53
CA ARG A 426 0.84 -28.00 -37.85
C ARG A 426 1.80 -29.15 -37.51
N LYS A 427 3.07 -29.05 -37.91
CA LYS A 427 4.10 -30.07 -37.56
C LYS A 427 4.29 -30.18 -36.05
N SER A 428 4.35 -29.05 -35.35
CA SER A 428 4.45 -29.04 -33.89
C SER A 428 3.23 -29.66 -33.20
N PHE A 429 2.02 -29.44 -33.73
CA PHE A 429 0.79 -30.08 -33.25
C PHE A 429 0.81 -31.60 -33.47
N GLU A 430 1.21 -32.07 -34.66
CA GLU A 430 1.30 -33.51 -34.98
C GLU A 430 2.34 -34.21 -34.07
N ALA A 431 3.53 -33.62 -33.91
CA ALA A 431 4.57 -34.15 -33.02
C ALA A 431 4.14 -34.17 -31.54
N ALA A 432 3.44 -33.13 -31.08
CA ALA A 432 2.90 -33.10 -29.72
C ALA A 432 1.84 -34.19 -29.51
N ASN A 433 0.97 -34.44 -30.49
CA ASN A 433 -0.03 -35.50 -30.38
C ASN A 433 0.61 -36.89 -30.32
N SER A 434 1.58 -37.19 -31.20
CA SER A 434 2.27 -38.49 -31.22
C SER A 434 2.97 -38.77 -29.90
N ALA A 435 3.73 -37.79 -29.37
CA ALA A 435 4.43 -37.94 -28.10
C ALA A 435 3.46 -38.17 -26.92
N VAL A 436 2.28 -37.56 -26.97
CA VAL A 436 1.23 -37.76 -25.96
C VAL A 436 0.61 -39.15 -26.07
N ASP A 437 0.36 -39.64 -27.29
CA ASP A 437 -0.19 -40.98 -27.51
C ASP A 437 0.76 -42.07 -27.01
N GLU A 438 2.06 -41.90 -27.21
CA GLU A 438 3.10 -42.79 -26.64
C GLU A 438 3.08 -42.79 -25.10
N LEU A 439 2.99 -41.61 -24.47
CA LEU A 439 2.95 -41.50 -23.01
C LEU A 439 1.67 -42.09 -22.41
N VAL A 440 0.53 -41.93 -23.08
CA VAL A 440 -0.75 -42.53 -22.68
C VAL A 440 -0.69 -44.05 -22.83
N ALA A 441 -0.12 -44.57 -23.92
CA ALA A 441 0.08 -46.01 -24.12
C ALA A 441 0.99 -46.62 -23.04
N ALA A 442 1.96 -45.85 -22.53
CA ALA A 442 2.83 -46.23 -21.42
C ALA A 442 2.18 -46.04 -20.02
N GLY A 443 0.90 -45.65 -19.94
CA GLY A 443 0.21 -45.39 -18.66
C GLY A 443 0.74 -44.17 -17.90
N SER A 444 1.54 -43.32 -18.55
CA SER A 444 2.21 -42.16 -17.95
C SER A 444 1.37 -40.88 -18.13
N PHE A 445 0.17 -40.87 -17.56
CA PHE A 445 -0.81 -39.80 -17.77
C PHE A 445 -0.36 -38.42 -17.27
N GLU A 446 0.46 -38.37 -16.22
CA GLU A 446 0.99 -37.10 -15.69
C GLU A 446 2.01 -36.45 -16.62
N ALA A 447 2.92 -37.26 -17.18
CA ALA A 447 3.83 -36.81 -18.21
C ALA A 447 3.07 -36.38 -19.48
N ALA A 448 1.98 -37.09 -19.82
CA ALA A 448 1.11 -36.72 -20.93
C ALA A 448 0.41 -35.37 -20.70
N ASP A 449 -0.12 -35.10 -19.50
CA ASP A 449 -0.75 -33.81 -19.16
C ASP A 449 0.26 -32.65 -19.19
N GLN A 450 1.47 -32.86 -18.65
CA GLN A 450 2.54 -31.86 -18.69
C GLN A 450 2.94 -31.55 -20.14
N ARG A 451 3.09 -32.59 -20.98
CA ARG A 451 3.43 -32.45 -22.39
C ARG A 451 2.36 -31.69 -23.17
N LEU A 452 1.08 -31.99 -22.93
CA LEU A 452 -0.05 -31.27 -23.52
C LEU A 452 -0.13 -29.82 -23.05
N SER A 453 0.11 -29.57 -21.76
CA SER A 453 0.12 -28.22 -21.19
C SER A 453 1.19 -27.35 -21.86
N ALA A 454 2.40 -27.89 -22.04
CA ALA A 454 3.48 -27.22 -22.75
C ALA A 454 3.12 -26.96 -24.23
N ALA A 455 2.53 -27.94 -24.92
CA ALA A 455 2.13 -27.81 -26.32
C ALA A 455 1.00 -26.78 -26.52
N ILE A 456 0.00 -26.75 -25.63
CA ILE A 456 -1.08 -25.76 -25.63
C ILE A 456 -0.53 -24.33 -25.46
N LYS A 457 0.47 -24.15 -24.59
CA LYS A 457 1.12 -22.86 -24.38
C LYS A 457 1.93 -22.43 -25.60
N GLN A 458 2.69 -23.35 -26.20
CA GLN A 458 3.52 -23.08 -27.38
C GLN A 458 2.69 -22.73 -28.62
N LEU A 459 1.52 -23.36 -28.77
CA LEU A 459 0.63 -23.18 -29.93
C LEU A 459 -0.46 -22.13 -29.69
N ALA A 460 -0.34 -21.29 -28.66
CA ALA A 460 -1.35 -20.29 -28.31
C ALA A 460 -1.74 -19.41 -29.53
N GLY A 461 -3.04 -19.35 -29.84
CA GLY A 461 -3.58 -18.64 -31.01
C GLY A 461 -3.76 -19.50 -32.27
N ASN A 462 -3.26 -20.75 -32.28
CA ASN A 462 -3.53 -21.69 -33.38
C ASN A 462 -4.96 -22.29 -33.28
N PRO A 463 -5.70 -22.41 -34.40
CA PRO A 463 -7.05 -22.99 -34.42
C PRO A 463 -7.16 -24.41 -33.83
N ASP A 464 -6.11 -25.23 -33.96
CA ASP A 464 -6.11 -26.63 -33.52
C ASP A 464 -5.86 -26.80 -32.01
N VAL A 465 -5.52 -25.73 -31.27
CA VAL A 465 -5.33 -25.80 -29.80
C VAL A 465 -6.59 -26.31 -29.08
N GLY A 466 -7.78 -26.04 -29.63
CA GLY A 466 -9.04 -26.56 -29.10
C GLY A 466 -9.07 -28.10 -29.03
N LYS A 467 -8.43 -28.78 -29.99
CA LYS A 467 -8.33 -30.25 -30.02
C LYS A 467 -7.40 -30.77 -28.92
N LEU A 468 -6.27 -30.08 -28.66
CA LEU A 468 -5.35 -30.44 -27.57
C LEU A 468 -5.99 -30.27 -26.19
N LYS A 469 -6.81 -29.21 -26.00
CA LYS A 469 -7.55 -29.00 -24.76
C LYS A 469 -8.55 -30.14 -24.50
N LYS A 470 -9.33 -30.55 -25.50
CA LYS A 470 -10.23 -31.70 -25.39
C LYS A 470 -9.48 -33.02 -25.10
N LYS A 471 -8.34 -33.25 -25.76
CA LYS A 471 -7.50 -34.43 -25.51
C LYS A 471 -6.97 -34.45 -24.07
N ARG A 472 -6.56 -33.29 -23.55
CA ARG A 472 -6.13 -33.13 -22.15
C ARG A 472 -7.22 -33.48 -21.15
N GLU A 473 -8.46 -33.04 -21.41
CA GLU A 473 -9.62 -33.39 -20.58
C GLU A 473 -9.87 -34.90 -20.58
N SER A 474 -9.79 -35.56 -21.74
CA SER A 474 -9.92 -37.03 -21.86
C SER A 474 -8.82 -37.78 -21.09
N ILE A 475 -7.57 -37.33 -21.18
CA ILE A 475 -6.44 -37.89 -20.43
C ILE A 475 -6.62 -37.73 -18.92
N ALA A 476 -7.13 -36.58 -18.47
CA ALA A 476 -7.43 -36.36 -17.06
C ALA A 476 -8.50 -37.33 -16.54
N GLN A 477 -9.51 -37.65 -17.36
CA GLN A 477 -10.52 -38.67 -17.02
C GLN A 477 -9.93 -40.08 -16.97
N ALA A 478 -9.07 -40.46 -17.92
CA ALA A 478 -8.41 -41.76 -17.89
C ALA A 478 -7.47 -41.92 -16.69
N ALA A 479 -6.76 -40.85 -16.31
CA ALA A 479 -5.90 -40.83 -15.12
C ALA A 479 -6.70 -40.98 -13.82
N ASP A 480 -7.88 -40.36 -13.76
CA ASP A 480 -8.83 -40.46 -12.66
C ASP A 480 -9.33 -41.90 -12.50
N ASP A 481 -9.75 -42.55 -13.61
CA ASP A 481 -10.18 -43.96 -13.61
C ASP A 481 -9.08 -44.90 -13.12
N GLN A 482 -7.87 -44.77 -13.66
CA GLN A 482 -6.74 -45.63 -13.26
C GLN A 482 -6.42 -45.49 -11.77
N ALA A 483 -6.47 -44.26 -11.25
CA ALA A 483 -6.23 -43.99 -9.84
C ALA A 483 -7.34 -44.60 -8.96
N PHE A 484 -8.59 -44.56 -9.42
CA PHE A 484 -9.72 -45.20 -8.74
C PHE A 484 -9.63 -46.74 -8.79
N ASP A 485 -9.20 -47.34 -9.90
CA ASP A 485 -8.97 -48.77 -10.00
C ASP A 485 -7.89 -49.22 -9.01
N THR A 486 -6.82 -48.44 -8.87
CA THR A 486 -5.76 -48.68 -7.88
C THR A 486 -6.31 -48.66 -6.45
N ILE A 487 -7.26 -47.76 -6.16
CA ILE A 487 -7.96 -47.72 -4.86
C ILE A 487 -8.73 -49.02 -4.64
N ASN A 488 -9.48 -49.48 -5.63
CA ASN A 488 -10.31 -50.68 -5.52
C ASN A 488 -9.49 -51.97 -5.37
N GLU A 489 -8.32 -52.05 -6.01
CA GLU A 489 -7.38 -53.16 -5.86
C GLU A 489 -6.79 -53.22 -4.44
N LYS A 490 -6.41 -52.06 -3.89
CA LYS A 490 -5.62 -51.99 -2.64
C LYS A 490 -6.45 -51.82 -1.36
N ARG A 491 -7.69 -51.33 -1.45
CA ARG A 491 -8.52 -51.03 -0.27
C ARG A 491 -8.87 -52.23 0.62
N LEU A 492 -8.78 -53.46 0.08
CA LEU A 492 -9.06 -54.69 0.84
C LEU A 492 -7.81 -55.27 1.51
N THR A 493 -6.61 -54.82 1.12
CA THR A 493 -5.33 -55.37 1.60
C THR A 493 -4.57 -54.41 2.51
N LEU A 494 -4.79 -53.10 2.39
CA LEU A 494 -4.15 -52.06 3.19
C LEU A 494 -4.76 -51.90 4.60
N GLY A 495 -3.93 -51.47 5.56
CA GLY A 495 -4.39 -51.10 6.91
C GLY A 495 -5.28 -49.85 6.93
N SER A 496 -5.94 -49.56 8.06
CA SER A 496 -6.86 -48.42 8.17
C SER A 496 -6.22 -47.09 7.80
N ASP A 497 -5.05 -46.78 8.38
CA ASP A 497 -4.33 -45.52 8.20
C ASP A 497 -3.88 -45.35 6.74
N ASP A 498 -3.31 -46.41 6.14
CA ASP A 498 -2.84 -46.40 4.75
C ASP A 498 -3.99 -46.22 3.75
N ARG A 499 -5.15 -46.82 4.02
CA ARG A 499 -6.37 -46.63 3.20
C ARG A 499 -6.84 -45.19 3.26
N ILE A 500 -6.93 -44.62 4.46
CA ILE A 500 -7.34 -43.23 4.66
C ILE A 500 -6.39 -42.28 3.93
N GLU A 501 -5.07 -42.50 4.04
CA GLU A 501 -4.08 -41.67 3.35
C GLU A 501 -4.23 -41.78 1.82
N MET A 502 -4.40 -42.99 1.30
CA MET A 502 -4.62 -43.24 -0.12
C MET A 502 -5.88 -42.50 -0.63
N TYR A 503 -7.00 -42.60 0.09
CA TYR A 503 -8.25 -41.91 -0.26
C TYR A 503 -8.08 -40.39 -0.22
N MET A 504 -7.43 -39.87 0.82
CA MET A 504 -7.18 -38.43 0.99
C MET A 504 -6.29 -37.86 -0.11
N ARG A 505 -5.28 -38.63 -0.55
CA ARG A 505 -4.37 -38.31 -1.65
C ARG A 505 -5.12 -38.27 -2.98
N TYR A 506 -5.99 -39.23 -3.23
CA TYR A 506 -6.85 -39.25 -4.43
C TYR A 506 -7.78 -38.03 -4.48
N LEU A 507 -8.51 -37.74 -3.39
CA LEU A 507 -9.42 -36.59 -3.33
C LEU A 507 -8.70 -35.25 -3.51
N HIS A 508 -7.44 -35.16 -3.08
CA HIS A 508 -6.61 -33.98 -3.34
C HIS A 508 -6.18 -33.88 -4.80
N ARG A 509 -5.80 -35.00 -5.43
CA ARG A 509 -5.36 -35.06 -6.83
C ARG A 509 -6.51 -34.81 -7.82
N PHE A 510 -7.70 -35.34 -7.53
CA PHE A 510 -8.88 -35.30 -8.40
C PHE A 510 -10.09 -34.67 -7.68
N PRO A 511 -10.05 -33.37 -7.31
CA PRO A 511 -11.13 -32.75 -6.53
C PRO A 511 -12.47 -32.66 -7.27
N LYS A 512 -12.44 -32.77 -8.61
CA LYS A 512 -13.61 -32.81 -9.50
C LYS A 512 -13.65 -34.08 -10.35
N GLY A 513 -12.96 -35.14 -9.88
CA GLY A 513 -12.99 -36.44 -10.54
C GLY A 513 -14.38 -37.08 -10.53
N ARG A 514 -14.59 -38.06 -11.41
CA ARG A 514 -15.87 -38.78 -11.54
C ARG A 514 -16.13 -39.67 -10.33
N HIS A 515 -15.09 -40.23 -9.73
CA HIS A 515 -15.22 -41.17 -8.59
C HIS A 515 -15.06 -40.51 -7.22
N VAL A 516 -15.17 -39.18 -7.14
CA VAL A 516 -15.06 -38.42 -5.87
C VAL A 516 -16.15 -38.83 -4.89
N SER A 517 -17.37 -39.09 -5.36
CA SER A 517 -18.48 -39.54 -4.53
C SER A 517 -18.21 -40.90 -3.88
N GLU A 518 -17.66 -41.83 -4.65
CA GLU A 518 -17.36 -43.20 -4.27
C GLU A 518 -16.24 -43.24 -3.23
N VAL A 519 -15.16 -42.50 -3.46
CA VAL A 519 -14.05 -42.44 -2.49
C VAL A 519 -14.47 -41.74 -1.20
N ARG A 520 -15.39 -40.76 -1.26
CA ARG A 520 -15.99 -40.17 -0.05
C ARG A 520 -16.84 -41.17 0.72
N ALA A 521 -17.59 -42.03 0.02
CA ALA A 521 -18.36 -43.09 0.67
C ALA A 521 -17.43 -44.08 1.40
N TYR A 522 -16.27 -44.42 0.82
CA TYR A 522 -15.28 -45.27 1.51
C TYR A 522 -14.70 -44.64 2.78
N ILE A 523 -14.54 -43.31 2.80
CA ILE A 523 -14.12 -42.58 4.02
C ILE A 523 -15.25 -42.58 5.06
N ASP A 524 -16.51 -42.43 4.64
CA ASP A 524 -17.68 -42.44 5.52
C ASP A 524 -17.93 -43.81 6.16
N GLU A 525 -17.71 -44.90 5.42
CA GLU A 525 -17.72 -46.28 5.97
C GLU A 525 -16.67 -46.47 7.08
N MET A 526 -15.54 -45.75 7.00
CA MET A 526 -14.42 -45.81 7.95
C MET A 526 -14.41 -44.60 8.92
N ARG A 527 -15.57 -44.05 9.25
CA ARG A 527 -15.68 -42.77 9.99
C ARG A 527 -14.96 -42.71 11.33
N GLU A 528 -14.93 -43.80 12.11
CA GLU A 528 -14.29 -43.83 13.43
C GLU A 528 -12.77 -43.90 13.29
N GLU A 529 -12.27 -44.76 12.40
CA GLU A 529 -10.85 -44.85 12.04
C GLU A 529 -10.35 -43.54 11.44
N TYR A 530 -11.17 -42.91 10.61
CA TYR A 530 -10.88 -41.60 10.02
C TYR A 530 -10.76 -40.51 11.09
N TYR A 531 -11.65 -40.48 12.08
CA TYR A 531 -11.50 -39.56 13.22
C TYR A 531 -10.20 -39.80 13.98
N MET A 532 -9.91 -41.05 14.36
CA MET A 532 -8.70 -41.40 15.12
C MET A 532 -7.43 -41.03 14.34
N PHE A 533 -7.42 -41.29 13.04
CA PHE A 533 -6.31 -40.89 12.16
C PHE A 533 -6.13 -39.37 12.16
N ILE A 534 -7.20 -38.61 11.90
CA ILE A 534 -7.11 -37.14 11.84
C ILE A 534 -6.70 -36.56 13.19
N GLU A 535 -7.26 -37.02 14.31
CA GLU A 535 -6.89 -36.54 15.65
C GLU A 535 -5.41 -36.80 15.95
N LYS A 536 -4.92 -38.01 15.67
CA LYS A 536 -3.50 -38.38 15.81
C LYS A 536 -2.60 -37.49 14.95
N THR A 537 -2.95 -37.29 13.68
CA THR A 537 -2.17 -36.47 12.74
C THR A 537 -2.17 -34.99 13.14
N VAL A 538 -3.32 -34.45 13.54
CA VAL A 538 -3.46 -33.07 14.04
C VAL A 538 -2.56 -32.84 15.25
N ASN A 539 -2.54 -33.78 16.21
CA ASN A 539 -1.70 -33.68 17.39
C ASN A 539 -0.20 -33.78 17.05
N LEU A 540 0.19 -34.64 16.11
CA LEU A 540 1.58 -34.74 15.64
C LEU A 540 2.07 -33.41 15.04
N PHE A 541 1.25 -32.76 14.21
CA PHE A 541 1.59 -31.45 13.64
C PHE A 541 1.59 -30.35 14.70
N ALA A 542 0.69 -30.42 15.68
CA ALA A 542 0.67 -29.48 16.81
C ALA A 542 1.92 -29.59 17.69
N GLU A 543 2.45 -30.79 17.93
CA GLU A 543 3.72 -30.99 18.67
C GLU A 543 4.90 -30.36 17.94
N LYS A 544 4.90 -30.41 16.60
CA LYS A 544 5.88 -29.75 15.74
C LYS A 544 5.65 -28.25 15.57
N GLN A 545 4.62 -27.69 16.19
CA GLN A 545 4.20 -26.29 16.05
C GLN A 545 3.75 -25.91 14.63
N GLU A 546 3.33 -26.88 13.82
CA GLU A 546 2.77 -26.67 12.48
C GLU A 546 1.25 -26.40 12.57
N TRP A 547 0.90 -25.24 13.11
CA TRP A 547 -0.48 -24.87 13.46
C TRP A 547 -1.41 -24.80 12.24
N GLU A 548 -0.91 -24.35 11.09
CA GLU A 548 -1.70 -24.26 9.85
C GLU A 548 -2.13 -25.66 9.39
N THR A 549 -1.21 -26.61 9.36
CA THR A 549 -1.50 -28.00 8.98
C THR A 549 -2.50 -28.63 9.93
N ALA A 550 -2.31 -28.43 11.25
CA ALA A 550 -3.23 -28.91 12.27
C ALA A 550 -4.64 -28.30 12.13
N TYR A 551 -4.73 -27.00 11.83
CA TYR A 551 -5.99 -26.31 11.54
C TYR A 551 -6.68 -26.85 10.28
N LEU A 552 -5.95 -26.98 9.17
CA LEU A 552 -6.49 -27.43 7.89
C LEU A 552 -6.99 -28.87 7.95
N LEU A 553 -6.27 -29.76 8.64
CA LEU A 553 -6.70 -31.15 8.86
C LEU A 553 -8.00 -31.20 9.68
N SER A 554 -8.09 -30.41 10.75
CA SER A 554 -9.31 -30.31 11.58
C SER A 554 -10.48 -29.75 10.78
N ALA A 555 -10.26 -28.70 9.98
CA ALA A 555 -11.27 -28.08 9.13
C ALA A 555 -11.77 -29.01 8.03
N ARG A 556 -10.87 -29.78 7.41
CA ARG A 556 -11.23 -30.76 6.37
C ARG A 556 -12.13 -31.86 6.90
N TYR A 557 -11.87 -32.36 8.12
CA TYR A 557 -12.78 -33.32 8.77
C TYR A 557 -14.19 -32.73 8.93
N LEU A 558 -14.29 -31.48 9.37
CA LEU A 558 -15.58 -30.79 9.59
C LEU A 558 -16.30 -30.43 8.28
N GLU A 559 -15.57 -30.28 7.17
CA GLU A 559 -16.16 -30.14 5.84
C GLU A 559 -16.86 -31.42 5.39
N VAL A 560 -16.30 -32.59 5.74
CA VAL A 560 -16.89 -33.90 5.45
C VAL A 560 -18.05 -34.19 6.40
N TYR A 561 -17.95 -33.86 7.69
CA TYR A 561 -18.94 -34.19 8.73
C TYR A 561 -19.52 -32.94 9.41
N LYS A 562 -20.50 -32.30 8.75
CA LYS A 562 -21.02 -30.98 9.14
C LYS A 562 -22.02 -30.97 10.30
N GLU A 563 -22.75 -32.05 10.61
CA GLU A 563 -23.84 -32.02 11.62
C GLU A 563 -23.95 -33.33 12.45
N ASN A 564 -24.18 -33.20 13.77
CA ASN A 564 -24.56 -34.26 14.73
C ASN A 564 -23.74 -35.56 14.73
N HIS A 565 -22.47 -35.53 14.32
CA HIS A 565 -21.55 -36.66 14.52
C HIS A 565 -20.89 -36.58 15.90
N ARG A 566 -20.72 -37.75 16.54
CA ARG A 566 -20.11 -37.97 17.86
C ARG A 566 -18.82 -37.17 18.10
N HIS A 567 -18.03 -36.94 17.05
CA HIS A 567 -16.71 -36.30 17.18
C HIS A 567 -16.59 -34.89 16.57
N THR A 568 -17.63 -34.39 15.90
CA THR A 568 -17.64 -33.04 15.29
C THR A 568 -17.36 -31.95 16.33
N GLU A 569 -17.93 -32.04 17.54
CA GLU A 569 -17.69 -31.03 18.59
C GLU A 569 -16.23 -31.02 19.06
N LYS A 570 -15.61 -32.19 19.23
CA LYS A 570 -14.19 -32.30 19.61
C LYS A 570 -13.29 -31.75 18.51
N MET A 571 -13.57 -32.08 17.26
CA MET A 571 -12.80 -31.59 16.13
C MET A 571 -12.95 -30.07 15.93
N GLU A 572 -14.14 -29.52 16.19
CA GLU A 572 -14.38 -28.08 16.17
C GLU A 572 -13.58 -27.35 17.26
N LYS A 573 -13.48 -27.93 18.46
CA LYS A 573 -12.60 -27.40 19.53
C LYS A 573 -11.12 -27.40 19.10
N LEU A 574 -10.64 -28.48 18.47
CA LEU A 574 -9.27 -28.54 17.94
C LEU A 574 -9.05 -27.52 16.82
N ARG A 575 -9.99 -27.39 15.88
CA ARG A 575 -9.95 -26.39 14.81
C ARG A 575 -9.83 -24.98 15.38
N GLN A 576 -10.70 -24.62 16.32
CA GLN A 576 -10.68 -23.29 16.94
C GLN A 576 -9.36 -23.06 17.68
N LYS A 577 -8.91 -24.02 18.50
CA LYS A 577 -7.63 -23.96 19.22
C LYS A 577 -6.47 -23.63 18.27
N TYR A 578 -6.33 -24.38 17.16
CA TYR A 578 -5.23 -24.15 16.22
C TYR A 578 -5.44 -22.92 15.32
N GLN A 579 -6.68 -22.47 15.11
CA GLN A 579 -6.96 -21.18 14.49
C GLN A 579 -6.46 -20.00 15.33
N PHE A 580 -6.59 -20.06 16.66
CA PHE A 580 -6.00 -19.08 17.56
C PHE A 580 -4.46 -19.18 17.53
N ARG A 581 -3.91 -20.39 17.69
CA ARG A 581 -2.44 -20.59 17.68
C ARG A 581 -1.76 -20.14 16.39
N ARG A 582 -2.39 -20.36 15.23
CA ARG A 582 -1.88 -19.87 13.95
C ARG A 582 -1.74 -18.35 13.94
N ARG A 583 -2.79 -17.63 14.37
CA ARG A 583 -2.77 -16.16 14.45
C ARG A 583 -1.73 -15.66 15.44
N ASP A 584 -1.62 -16.32 16.59
CA ASP A 584 -0.63 -15.95 17.61
C ASP A 584 0.80 -16.22 17.14
N ALA A 585 1.02 -17.26 16.33
CA ALA A 585 2.31 -17.53 15.71
C ALA A 585 2.70 -16.46 14.67
N GLU A 586 1.77 -16.00 13.83
CA GLU A 586 2.00 -14.88 12.91
C GLU A 586 2.36 -13.59 13.67
N VAL A 587 1.69 -13.33 14.80
CA VAL A 587 2.01 -12.20 15.68
C VAL A 587 3.42 -12.35 16.26
N LEU A 588 3.77 -13.53 16.76
CA LEU A 588 5.09 -13.79 17.32
C LEU A 588 6.19 -13.61 16.27
N GLU A 589 5.99 -14.13 15.06
CA GLU A 589 6.94 -13.98 13.93
C GLU A 589 7.14 -12.50 13.59
N ALA A 590 6.06 -11.71 13.47
CA ALA A 590 6.16 -10.28 13.22
C ALA A 590 6.87 -9.51 14.35
N LEU A 591 6.71 -9.93 15.61
CA LEU A 591 7.43 -9.34 16.75
C LEU A 591 8.92 -9.72 16.71
N ASP A 592 9.23 -10.98 16.41
CA ASP A 592 10.59 -11.49 16.29
C ASP A 592 11.34 -10.83 15.12
N GLU A 593 10.69 -10.61 13.98
CA GLU A 593 11.28 -9.86 12.86
C GLU A 593 11.60 -8.40 13.24
N LYS A 594 10.66 -7.71 13.90
CA LYS A 594 10.88 -6.33 14.38
C LYS A 594 12.02 -6.27 15.39
N ALA A 595 12.08 -7.24 16.30
CA ALA A 595 13.16 -7.34 17.27
C ALA A 595 14.50 -7.67 16.62
N ALA A 596 14.51 -8.52 15.58
CA ALA A 596 15.71 -8.89 14.83
C ALA A 596 16.25 -7.71 14.01
N ALA A 597 15.38 -6.89 13.43
CA ALA A 597 15.76 -5.70 12.67
C ALA A 597 16.55 -4.66 13.49
N LEU A 598 16.41 -4.69 14.82
CA LEU A 598 17.17 -3.83 15.75
C LEU A 598 18.59 -4.34 16.04
N GLY A 599 18.94 -5.54 15.57
CA GLY A 599 20.28 -6.11 15.71
C GLY A 599 20.72 -6.26 17.16
N LYS A 600 21.74 -5.48 17.55
CA LYS A 600 22.34 -5.49 18.90
C LYS A 600 21.67 -4.52 19.88
N ASP A 601 20.68 -3.74 19.46
CA ASP A 601 19.88 -2.91 20.37
C ASP A 601 18.85 -3.78 21.11
N TYR A 602 19.33 -4.51 22.11
CA TYR A 602 18.51 -5.44 22.87
C TYR A 602 17.50 -4.74 23.78
N VAL A 603 17.74 -3.48 24.16
CA VAL A 603 16.80 -2.68 24.97
C VAL A 603 15.58 -2.33 24.14
N ALA A 604 15.76 -1.81 22.93
CA ALA A 604 14.66 -1.54 22.02
C ALA A 604 13.95 -2.85 21.60
N ALA A 605 14.71 -3.93 21.36
CA ALA A 605 14.12 -5.23 21.04
C ALA A 605 13.28 -5.80 22.20
N LYS A 606 13.72 -5.62 23.45
CA LYS A 606 12.95 -5.99 24.65
C LYS A 606 11.64 -5.20 24.73
N ALA A 607 11.69 -3.90 24.44
CA ALA A 607 10.51 -3.02 24.49
C ALA A 607 9.39 -3.50 23.55
N ILE A 608 9.73 -4.03 22.37
CA ILE A 608 8.73 -4.58 21.41
C ILE A 608 7.86 -5.66 22.08
N TYR A 609 8.47 -6.62 22.77
CA TYR A 609 7.72 -7.69 23.43
C TYR A 609 6.95 -7.20 24.66
N ALA A 610 7.56 -6.30 25.45
CA ALA A 610 6.93 -5.74 26.64
C ALA A 610 5.70 -4.89 26.31
N ASP A 611 5.80 -4.05 25.27
CA ASP A 611 4.70 -3.23 24.77
C ASP A 611 3.56 -4.10 24.25
N HIS A 612 3.87 -5.22 23.59
CA HIS A 612 2.85 -6.17 23.15
C HIS A 612 2.10 -6.78 24.34
N LEU A 613 2.81 -7.31 25.35
CA LEU A 613 2.17 -7.88 26.55
C LEU A 613 1.32 -6.85 27.30
N LYS A 614 1.75 -5.58 27.33
CA LYS A 614 1.00 -4.49 27.94
C LYS A 614 -0.27 -4.13 27.16
N ALA A 615 -0.18 -4.12 25.83
CA ALA A 615 -1.32 -3.81 24.96
C ALA A 615 -2.35 -4.94 24.90
N TYR A 616 -1.91 -6.20 25.06
CA TYR A 616 -2.74 -7.40 24.91
C TYR A 616 -2.63 -8.35 26.11
N PRO A 617 -3.06 -7.93 27.32
CA PRO A 617 -2.90 -8.72 28.56
C PRO A 617 -3.75 -10.01 28.61
N TYR A 618 -4.69 -10.19 27.68
CA TYR A 618 -5.58 -11.36 27.59
C TYR A 618 -5.27 -12.25 26.37
N SER A 619 -4.07 -12.14 25.78
CA SER A 619 -3.63 -13.06 24.73
C SER A 619 -3.54 -14.51 25.23
N ASP A 620 -3.49 -15.49 24.32
CA ASP A 620 -3.38 -16.90 24.68
C ASP A 620 -2.18 -17.19 25.60
N GLU A 621 -2.35 -18.14 26.53
CA GLU A 621 -1.35 -18.51 27.53
C GLU A 621 -0.01 -18.92 26.89
N TRP A 622 -0.05 -19.63 25.74
CA TRP A 622 1.16 -20.03 25.04
C TRP A 622 1.95 -18.82 24.54
N LEU A 623 1.27 -17.81 23.98
CA LEU A 623 1.92 -16.60 23.48
C LEU A 623 2.52 -15.82 24.66
N GLN A 624 1.79 -15.66 25.76
CA GLN A 624 2.28 -14.96 26.94
C GLN A 624 3.55 -15.60 27.50
N LYS A 625 3.55 -16.93 27.66
CA LYS A 625 4.72 -17.68 28.15
C LYS A 625 5.90 -17.56 27.20
N THR A 626 5.64 -17.60 25.89
CA THR A 626 6.69 -17.47 24.87
C THR A 626 7.32 -16.08 24.88
N LEU A 627 6.51 -15.02 24.93
CA LEU A 627 6.99 -13.64 25.03
C LEU A 627 7.75 -13.38 26.34
N ALA A 628 7.30 -13.96 27.46
CA ALA A 628 8.02 -13.88 28.73
C ALA A 628 9.42 -14.52 28.64
N ASN A 629 9.56 -15.64 27.92
CA ASN A 629 10.86 -16.25 27.67
C ASN A 629 11.73 -15.38 26.75
N ARG A 630 11.16 -14.76 25.71
CA ARG A 630 11.87 -13.80 24.85
C ARG A 630 12.40 -12.60 25.64
N LEU A 631 11.61 -12.07 26.57
CA LEU A 631 12.03 -10.98 27.47
C LEU A 631 13.23 -11.39 28.34
N LYS A 632 13.17 -12.56 28.97
CA LYS A 632 14.29 -13.09 29.79
C LYS A 632 15.56 -13.27 28.98
N GLU A 633 15.44 -13.77 27.74
CA GLU A 633 16.59 -13.90 26.85
C GLU A 633 17.18 -12.53 26.49
N LYS A 634 16.33 -11.53 26.19
CA LYS A 634 16.81 -10.17 25.93
C LYS A 634 17.48 -9.55 27.15
N ASP A 635 16.97 -9.79 28.34
CA ASP A 635 17.63 -9.35 29.59
C ASP A 635 19.02 -9.96 29.75
N ARG A 636 19.17 -11.26 29.45
CA ARG A 636 20.48 -11.92 29.46
C ARG A 636 21.44 -11.30 28.44
N GLN A 637 20.95 -10.93 27.26
CA GLN A 637 21.75 -10.32 26.20
C GLN A 637 22.18 -8.88 26.55
N ILE A 638 21.27 -8.07 27.13
CA ILE A 638 21.56 -6.73 27.64
C ILE A 638 22.66 -6.80 28.71
N GLU A 639 22.48 -7.71 29.68
CA GLU A 639 23.44 -7.90 30.76
C GLU A 639 24.81 -8.35 30.23
N GLY A 640 24.83 -9.28 29.28
CA GLY A 640 26.06 -9.71 28.61
C GLY A 640 26.79 -8.58 27.89
N GLN A 641 26.06 -7.71 27.17
CA GLN A 641 26.66 -6.53 26.52
C GLN A 641 27.24 -5.55 27.53
N ARG A 642 26.52 -5.31 28.62
CA ARG A 642 26.94 -4.41 29.69
C ARG A 642 28.22 -4.90 30.36
N ILE A 643 28.27 -6.19 30.72
CA ILE A 643 29.47 -6.83 31.27
C ILE A 643 30.63 -6.74 30.27
N ALA A 644 30.39 -7.03 28.98
CA ALA A 644 31.43 -6.92 27.96
C ALA A 644 31.97 -5.48 27.80
N ALA A 645 31.10 -4.47 27.88
CA ALA A 645 31.49 -3.06 27.87
C ALA A 645 32.32 -2.70 29.10
N ALA A 646 31.92 -3.14 30.30
CA ALA A 646 32.68 -2.94 31.53
C ALA A 646 34.08 -3.56 31.45
N ARG A 647 34.20 -4.79 30.89
CA ARG A 647 35.51 -5.42 30.63
C ARG A 647 36.39 -4.56 29.73
N ALA A 648 35.82 -4.02 28.65
CA ALA A 648 36.56 -3.16 27.74
C ALA A 648 37.05 -1.86 28.40
N VAL A 649 36.22 -1.23 29.26
CA VAL A 649 36.60 -0.04 30.02
C VAL A 649 37.79 -0.33 30.93
N VAL A 650 37.72 -1.39 31.74
CA VAL A 650 38.82 -1.78 32.64
C VAL A 650 40.09 -2.09 31.85
N MET A 651 39.98 -2.85 30.74
CA MET A 651 41.12 -3.17 29.87
C MET A 651 41.79 -1.94 29.24
N ASN A 652 41.02 -0.89 28.95
CA ASN A 652 41.53 0.37 28.42
C ASN A 652 42.24 1.22 29.48
N GLN A 653 41.89 1.06 30.76
CA GLN A 653 42.53 1.76 31.87
C GLN A 653 43.93 1.21 32.22
N PHE A 654 44.27 -0.01 31.80
CA PHE A 654 45.61 -0.55 32.01
C PHE A 654 46.68 0.27 31.26
N SER A 655 47.64 0.83 32.00
CA SER A 655 48.84 1.44 31.43
C SER A 655 49.79 0.39 30.86
N ALA A 656 50.78 0.78 30.05
CA ALA A 656 51.78 -0.15 29.52
C ALA A 656 52.53 -0.91 30.65
N ALA A 657 52.84 -0.22 31.75
CA ALA A 657 53.46 -0.83 32.93
C ALA A 657 52.49 -1.75 33.69
N ALA A 658 51.19 -1.42 33.75
CA ALA A 658 50.21 -2.30 34.36
C ALA A 658 50.01 -3.58 33.53
N ARG A 659 50.03 -3.50 32.20
CA ARG A 659 49.95 -4.66 31.29
C ARG A 659 51.15 -5.62 31.41
N SER A 660 52.32 -5.15 31.86
CA SER A 660 53.46 -6.04 32.13
C SER A 660 53.34 -6.81 33.45
N ARG A 661 52.51 -6.33 34.40
CA ARG A 661 52.24 -7.01 35.67
C ARG A 661 50.99 -7.90 35.59
N PHE A 662 49.92 -7.39 35.00
CA PHE A 662 48.62 -8.07 34.97
C PHE A 662 48.34 -8.62 33.57
N THR A 663 48.48 -9.94 33.41
CA THR A 663 48.32 -10.63 32.12
C THR A 663 46.93 -11.26 32.02
N VAL A 664 46.17 -10.89 30.99
CA VAL A 664 44.87 -11.50 30.69
C VAL A 664 45.04 -12.96 30.31
N GLN A 665 44.45 -13.85 31.10
CA GLN A 665 44.40 -15.28 30.81
C GLN A 665 43.20 -15.62 29.92
N ASN A 666 42.04 -15.02 30.22
CA ASN A 666 40.82 -15.11 29.42
C ASN A 666 39.94 -13.88 29.69
N ALA A 667 38.72 -13.86 29.14
CA ALA A 667 37.81 -12.72 29.25
C ALA A 667 37.47 -12.27 30.69
N ASP A 668 37.68 -13.13 31.69
CA ASP A 668 37.28 -12.87 33.09
C ASP A 668 38.43 -12.93 34.10
N VAL A 669 39.61 -13.38 33.70
CA VAL A 669 40.70 -13.72 34.62
C VAL A 669 42.00 -13.03 34.23
N LEU A 670 42.63 -12.40 35.23
CA LEU A 670 43.93 -11.76 35.16
C LEU A 670 44.94 -12.51 36.05
N LEU A 671 46.17 -12.70 35.57
CA LEU A 671 47.29 -13.20 36.36
C LEU A 671 48.16 -12.03 36.81
N ASP A 672 48.37 -11.85 38.11
CA ASP A 672 49.36 -10.91 38.66
C ASP A 672 50.74 -11.56 38.67
N GLY A 673 51.58 -11.22 37.70
CA GLY A 673 52.94 -11.73 37.57
C GLY A 673 53.88 -11.37 38.73
N LYS A 674 53.51 -10.42 39.61
CA LYS A 674 54.30 -10.08 40.80
C LYS A 674 54.04 -11.04 41.96
N THR A 675 52.79 -11.48 42.13
CA THR A 675 52.36 -12.31 43.27
C THR A 675 52.08 -13.77 42.89
N GLY A 676 51.91 -14.04 41.59
CA GLY A 676 51.47 -15.33 41.08
C GLY A 676 49.97 -15.60 41.29
N LEU A 677 49.21 -14.65 41.85
CA LEU A 677 47.78 -14.81 42.10
C LEU A 677 46.94 -14.50 40.85
N MET A 678 45.80 -15.18 40.72
CA MET A 678 44.81 -14.87 39.68
C MET A 678 43.62 -14.11 40.26
N TRP A 679 43.18 -13.09 39.55
CA TRP A 679 42.15 -12.15 39.98
C TRP A 679 41.02 -12.09 38.96
N THR A 680 39.81 -11.80 39.42
CA THR A 680 38.71 -11.47 38.51
C THR A 680 38.97 -10.14 37.81
N LEU A 681 38.68 -10.05 36.51
CA LEU A 681 38.86 -8.82 35.74
C LEU A 681 37.90 -7.71 36.19
N LEU A 682 36.66 -8.08 36.49
CA LEU A 682 35.65 -7.18 37.02
C LEU A 682 35.36 -7.51 38.48
N ASP A 683 34.97 -6.47 39.23
CA ASP A 683 34.47 -6.65 40.60
C ASP A 683 32.96 -6.98 40.64
N SER A 684 32.48 -7.40 41.81
CA SER A 684 31.08 -7.77 42.01
C SER A 684 30.09 -6.65 41.72
N SER A 685 30.47 -5.39 41.94
CA SER A 685 29.59 -4.25 41.72
C SER A 685 29.43 -3.94 40.23
N GLN A 686 30.50 -4.11 39.44
CA GLN A 686 30.45 -4.00 37.99
C GLN A 686 29.62 -5.13 37.37
N ILE A 687 29.61 -6.33 37.96
CA ILE A 687 28.84 -7.47 37.46
C ILE A 687 27.37 -7.44 37.93
N ARG A 688 27.07 -7.03 39.16
CA ARG A 688 25.71 -7.09 39.70
C ARG A 688 24.95 -5.77 39.71
N GLN A 689 25.65 -4.65 39.47
CA GLN A 689 25.14 -3.27 39.65
C GLN A 689 24.66 -2.94 41.07
N THR A 690 24.99 -3.80 42.04
CA THR A 690 24.68 -3.62 43.46
C THR A 690 25.90 -4.00 44.28
N CYS A 691 26.03 -3.40 45.46
CA CYS A 691 26.97 -3.89 46.46
C CYS A 691 26.42 -5.13 47.18
N LEU A 692 27.27 -5.75 47.98
CA LEU A 692 26.98 -6.97 48.73
C LEU A 692 27.26 -6.75 50.21
N SER A 693 26.41 -7.32 51.06
CA SER A 693 26.78 -7.57 52.46
C SER A 693 27.95 -8.57 52.50
N PHE A 694 28.62 -8.70 53.63
CA PHE A 694 29.72 -9.65 53.76
C PHE A 694 29.27 -11.12 53.59
N ASP A 695 28.05 -11.45 54.04
CA ASP A 695 27.50 -12.80 53.86
C ASP A 695 27.17 -13.08 52.39
N ASP A 696 26.51 -12.13 51.70
CA ASP A 696 26.25 -12.23 50.27
C ASP A 696 27.54 -12.25 49.44
N ALA A 697 28.59 -11.55 49.91
CA ALA A 697 29.91 -11.57 49.29
C ALA A 697 30.53 -12.97 49.33
N LYS A 698 30.44 -13.67 50.48
CA LYS A 698 30.92 -15.06 50.60
C LYS A 698 30.16 -15.99 49.66
N ASP A 699 28.84 -15.87 49.60
CA ASP A 699 28.01 -16.73 48.76
C ASP A 699 28.21 -16.42 47.27
N TYR A 700 28.32 -15.15 46.91
CA TYR A 700 28.69 -14.71 45.56
C TYR A 700 30.01 -15.33 45.13
N THR A 701 31.06 -15.22 45.95
CA THR A 701 32.38 -15.72 45.61
C THR A 701 32.40 -17.24 45.44
N LYS A 702 31.68 -18.00 46.29
CA LYS A 702 31.55 -19.46 46.16
C LYS A 702 30.82 -19.89 44.90
N ALA A 703 29.91 -19.07 44.38
CA ALA A 703 29.13 -19.35 43.18
C ALA A 703 29.86 -18.95 41.87
N LEU A 704 31.04 -18.32 41.95
CA LEU A 704 31.79 -17.89 40.77
C LEU A 704 32.33 -19.09 39.98
N ALA A 705 32.13 -19.04 38.67
CA ALA A 705 32.66 -20.02 37.70
C ALA A 705 33.49 -19.35 36.59
N PHE A 706 34.13 -18.22 36.90
CA PHE A 706 34.83 -17.40 35.91
C PHE A 706 36.08 -18.08 35.38
N GLY A 707 36.29 -17.99 34.06
CA GLY A 707 37.40 -18.66 33.39
C GLY A 707 37.38 -20.19 33.51
N GLY A 708 36.27 -20.80 33.91
CA GLY A 708 36.16 -22.25 34.19
C GLY A 708 36.60 -22.67 35.60
N TYR A 709 37.01 -21.72 36.45
CA TYR A 709 37.44 -21.98 37.83
C TYR A 709 36.31 -21.77 38.82
N THR A 710 36.21 -22.65 39.82
CA THR A 710 35.17 -22.63 40.87
C THR A 710 35.74 -22.43 42.29
N ASP A 711 37.05 -22.27 42.42
CA ASP A 711 37.82 -22.13 43.66
C ASP A 711 38.11 -20.66 44.04
N TRP A 712 37.26 -19.74 43.60
CA TRP A 712 37.39 -18.32 43.92
C TRP A 712 37.19 -18.06 45.42
N ARG A 713 37.96 -17.12 45.97
CA ARG A 713 37.84 -16.71 47.38
C ARG A 713 37.95 -15.19 47.57
N LEU A 714 37.51 -14.74 48.74
CA LEU A 714 37.74 -13.36 49.18
C LEU A 714 39.25 -13.15 49.41
N PRO A 715 39.82 -12.01 48.99
CA PRO A 715 41.22 -11.70 49.22
C PRO A 715 41.48 -11.35 50.69
N THR A 716 42.70 -11.56 51.15
CA THR A 716 43.14 -11.05 52.44
C THR A 716 43.35 -9.53 52.37
N GLN A 717 43.37 -8.85 53.52
CA GLN A 717 43.64 -7.41 53.57
C GLN A 717 45.02 -7.06 52.95
N GLN A 718 46.01 -7.95 53.10
CA GLN A 718 47.35 -7.77 52.52
C GLN A 718 47.34 -7.94 50.99
N GLU A 719 46.60 -8.90 50.46
CA GLU A 719 46.43 -9.09 49.02
C GLU A 719 45.74 -7.87 48.38
N LEU A 720 44.69 -7.33 49.02
CA LEU A 720 44.03 -6.08 48.60
C LEU A 720 44.98 -4.87 48.61
N ALA A 721 45.81 -4.74 49.66
CA ALA A 721 46.82 -3.69 49.71
C ALA A 721 47.88 -3.86 48.61
N GLY A 722 48.29 -5.10 48.32
CA GLY A 722 49.27 -5.44 47.29
C GLY A 722 48.79 -5.13 45.87
N ILE A 723 47.50 -5.33 45.57
CA ILE A 723 46.95 -5.07 44.24
C ILE A 723 46.63 -3.58 44.01
N PHE A 724 46.19 -2.84 45.04
CA PHE A 724 45.77 -1.44 44.89
C PHE A 724 46.83 -0.39 45.25
N ARG A 725 47.85 -0.71 46.07
CA ARG A 725 48.84 0.31 46.53
C ARG A 725 50.24 0.11 45.99
N THR A 726 50.53 -1.06 45.40
CA THR A 726 51.87 -1.36 44.88
C THR A 726 51.91 -1.11 43.39
N ALA A 727 52.69 -0.13 42.93
CA ALA A 727 52.83 0.16 41.51
C ALA A 727 53.55 -0.98 40.74
N PRO A 728 53.15 -1.28 39.50
CA PRO A 728 51.91 -0.84 38.82
C PRO A 728 50.65 -1.39 39.51
N VAL A 729 49.68 -0.53 39.80
CA VAL A 729 48.44 -0.89 40.52
C VAL A 729 47.37 -1.43 39.55
N PHE A 730 46.42 -2.18 40.09
CA PHE A 730 45.25 -2.60 39.32
C PHE A 730 44.29 -1.41 39.12
N PRO A 731 43.85 -1.14 37.88
CA PRO A 731 42.94 -0.04 37.62
C PRO A 731 41.55 -0.35 38.14
N VAL A 732 40.99 0.58 38.90
CA VAL A 732 39.58 0.54 39.33
C VAL A 732 38.86 1.78 38.80
N GLU A 733 37.57 1.63 38.53
CA GLU A 733 36.75 2.73 38.01
C GLU A 733 36.40 3.76 39.08
N ASP A 734 36.20 3.31 40.33
CA ASP A 734 35.86 4.15 41.48
C ASP A 734 36.80 3.84 42.64
N GLU A 735 37.81 4.71 42.82
CA GLU A 735 38.82 4.53 43.86
C GLU A 735 38.28 4.72 45.29
N SER A 736 37.08 5.30 45.44
CA SER A 736 36.43 5.50 46.74
C SER A 736 35.71 4.25 47.26
N ARG A 737 35.47 3.29 46.37
CA ARG A 737 34.83 2.01 46.69
C ARG A 737 35.72 1.16 47.57
N TRP A 738 35.14 0.53 48.59
CA TRP A 738 35.87 -0.41 49.45
C TRP A 738 35.51 -1.86 49.14
N TYR A 739 36.51 -2.71 49.32
CA TYR A 739 36.44 -4.14 49.02
C TYR A 739 36.50 -4.95 50.30
N TRP A 740 35.66 -5.99 50.38
CA TRP A 740 35.65 -6.96 51.48
C TRP A 740 36.93 -7.79 51.46
N SER A 741 37.56 -7.92 52.63
CA SER A 741 38.60 -8.93 52.83
C SER A 741 38.05 -10.17 53.53
N SER A 742 38.78 -11.28 53.48
CA SER A 742 38.49 -12.49 54.25
C SER A 742 38.75 -12.35 55.76
N THR A 743 39.25 -11.21 56.22
CA THR A 743 39.63 -10.98 57.62
C THR A 743 38.45 -10.42 58.42
N GLN A 744 37.81 -11.28 59.22
CA GLN A 744 36.70 -10.93 60.10
C GLN A 744 37.10 -10.94 61.59
N PHE A 745 36.43 -10.11 62.39
CA PHE A 745 36.58 -10.03 63.84
C PHE A 745 35.21 -10.01 64.50
N SER A 746 35.13 -10.55 65.71
CA SER A 746 33.95 -10.40 66.56
C SER A 746 34.06 -9.09 67.35
N SER A 747 33.01 -8.28 67.34
CA SER A 747 32.89 -7.08 68.16
C SER A 747 31.61 -7.11 68.98
N TYR A 748 31.72 -6.69 70.24
CA TYR A 748 30.62 -6.63 71.18
C TYR A 748 30.38 -5.17 71.56
N ALA A 749 29.48 -4.51 70.83
CA ALA A 749 29.05 -3.14 71.12
C ALA A 749 27.57 -3.12 71.55
N ASP A 750 26.67 -3.68 70.73
CA ASP A 750 25.22 -3.81 71.00
C ASP A 750 24.67 -5.20 70.58
N GLY A 751 25.44 -6.25 70.88
CA GLY A 751 25.22 -7.63 70.41
C GLY A 751 26.45 -8.18 69.66
N TRP A 752 26.47 -9.49 69.39
CA TRP A 752 27.54 -10.10 68.58
C TRP A 752 27.43 -9.59 67.15
N THR A 753 28.31 -8.66 66.77
CA THR A 753 28.42 -8.15 65.40
C THR A 753 29.75 -8.59 64.81
N HIS A 754 29.74 -9.01 63.54
CA HIS A 754 30.96 -9.29 62.80
C HIS A 754 31.42 -7.99 62.16
N ILE A 755 32.64 -7.56 62.48
CA ILE A 755 33.30 -6.45 61.78
C ILE A 755 34.38 -7.04 60.88
N VAL A 756 34.44 -6.55 59.65
CA VAL A 756 35.29 -7.12 58.60
C VAL A 756 36.26 -6.05 58.13
N SER A 757 37.52 -6.43 57.95
CA SER A 757 38.51 -5.53 57.35
C SER A 757 38.12 -5.23 55.90
N VAL A 758 38.17 -3.95 55.55
CA VAL A 758 37.96 -3.47 54.18
C VAL A 758 39.11 -2.60 53.74
N LEU A 759 39.27 -2.46 52.43
CA LEU A 759 40.26 -1.57 51.83
C LEU A 759 39.69 -0.88 50.59
N SER A 760 39.83 0.45 50.52
CA SER A 760 39.60 1.23 49.30
C SER A 760 40.92 1.53 48.56
N PRO A 761 40.89 1.58 47.22
CA PRO A 761 42.05 1.94 46.40
C PRO A 761 42.62 3.33 46.72
N ASP A 762 41.77 4.33 46.97
CA ASP A 762 42.19 5.70 47.35
C ASP A 762 42.82 5.80 48.75
N GLY A 763 42.80 4.70 49.53
CA GLY A 763 43.32 4.64 50.89
C GLY A 763 42.48 5.35 51.95
N ARG A 764 41.39 6.05 51.58
CA ARG A 764 40.53 6.80 52.52
C ARG A 764 39.71 5.90 53.43
N LYS A 765 39.37 4.69 52.98
CA LYS A 765 38.70 3.66 53.78
C LYS A 765 39.60 2.44 53.95
N ASN A 766 40.30 2.40 55.07
CA ASN A 766 41.15 1.29 55.49
C ASN A 766 40.89 1.02 56.98
N GLY A 767 40.04 0.03 57.27
CA GLY A 767 39.54 -0.19 58.63
C GLY A 767 38.58 -1.37 58.73
N LYS A 768 37.85 -1.45 59.83
CA LYS A 768 36.86 -2.51 60.08
C LYS A 768 35.45 -1.93 59.93
N ILE A 769 34.62 -2.56 59.12
CA ILE A 769 33.23 -2.16 58.87
C ILE A 769 32.29 -3.31 59.30
N ASP A 770 31.10 -2.97 59.78
CA ASP A 770 30.05 -3.94 60.11
C ASP A 770 29.70 -4.83 58.89
N SER A 771 29.58 -6.14 59.11
CA SER A 771 29.36 -7.12 58.04
C SER A 771 28.06 -6.92 57.26
N ARG A 772 27.10 -6.17 57.79
CA ARG A 772 25.81 -5.84 57.14
C ARG A 772 25.91 -4.67 56.17
N GLU A 773 27.02 -3.93 56.23
CA GLU A 773 27.22 -2.79 55.35
C GLU A 773 27.40 -3.21 53.90
N CYS A 774 27.36 -2.22 53.02
CA CYS A 774 27.43 -2.37 51.57
C CYS A 774 28.90 -2.33 51.11
N GLY A 775 29.42 -3.42 50.55
CA GLY A 775 30.80 -3.49 50.03
C GLY A 775 30.92 -4.26 48.72
N SER A 776 32.12 -4.30 48.14
CA SER A 776 32.39 -4.97 46.86
C SER A 776 33.40 -6.09 46.99
N VAL A 777 33.43 -6.98 45.99
CA VAL A 777 34.36 -8.12 45.96
C VAL A 777 35.18 -8.09 44.69
N LEU A 778 36.50 -8.09 44.86
CA LEU A 778 37.45 -8.44 43.81
C LEU A 778 38.01 -9.82 44.18
N ALA A 779 37.52 -10.88 43.53
CA ALA A 779 37.82 -12.23 43.94
C ALA A 779 39.20 -12.66 43.45
N VAL A 780 39.86 -13.50 44.25
CA VAL A 780 41.21 -14.00 43.99
C VAL A 780 41.22 -15.53 44.08
N ARG A 781 42.12 -16.15 43.33
CA ARG A 781 42.47 -17.57 43.46
C ARG A 781 43.98 -17.76 43.31
N THR A 782 44.47 -18.89 43.81
CA THR A 782 45.80 -19.39 43.49
C THR A 782 45.72 -20.23 42.20
N PRO A 783 46.67 -20.09 41.24
CA PRO A 783 46.67 -20.80 39.96
C PRO A 783 46.38 -22.29 40.04
#